data_AF-A0A317WWX8-F1
#
_entry.id   AF-A0A317WWX8-F1
#
_cell.length_a   1.000
_cell.length_b   1.000
_cell.length_c   1.000
_cell.angle_alpha   90.00
_cell.angle_beta   90.00
_cell.angle_gamma   90.00
#
_symmetry.space_group_name_H-M   'P 1'
#
loop_
_entity.id
_entity.type
_entity.pdbx_description
1 polymer ?
#
loop_
_entity_poly.entity_id
_entity_poly.type
_entity_poly.pdbx_seq_one_letter_code
_entity_poly.pdbx_strand_id
1 'polypeptide(L)'
;MASSSSPRSSGLSDKENRRRSSGVAKRTQTQTMASQSNRKRPRLSARDSNVQASSSQAPPPPRASRDNEYYDPDQDEVERRRIRKGLRDLTRDLNDSRTEFLQAGNHGIRDTIQKANNLFENVKQTSDATIDSRLLVTAADMSYKKTAQLVLGDASAGVDVDEFVSKCISFMRRGPQDPQASFPSSTQRRRTGLARSQQNPNDSDDDDQGDAMNWDWLGRAACFCNNSRPPVPGFLLGPLSVQKRIRQQAARRTRERIDPTKAVAPQDLKDDDLDRQETSNLTTMCASINKLLAKTQNHGQDVVERQLSHLPEDPPEEMVQEVMAKHNVADDGGVPLFQFCINPTSFGQSVENLFYVSFLVRDGMVGISVDSRGLPTLHAAKPHAPSEAQKKGIQKHQAIFTLDFETWRDLTKVYDIKESIIPHREEDTFKMATGSVAVFSPVNLTPEVHETIASLGGTIKYIAALDMEHHLHLKAWKEAFPDAAIIAPEGLWEKRQSNPQTKDASPFEHVFRKDDKDATTTPASRSQSISEEFDAEFETEYVHSHPSRELVFYHRPSRTLIEADLLFNLPAREQYSKTKESATSGILTKMVSPLLSTGSSTTWQKRFVWYVLSSGDRAAFAESVRRIDGWDFNRLIPCHGDVVESGAKGVYRSVMEWLLADRKHV
;
A
#
# COMPACT_ATOMS: atom_id res chain seq x y z
N MET A 1 -54.23 -61.50 14.17
CA MET A 1 -55.15 -60.34 14.26
C MET A 1 -54.44 -59.20 13.55
N ALA A 2 -54.89 -58.67 12.41
CA ALA A 2 -56.17 -58.02 12.10
C ALA A 2 -56.22 -56.58 12.66
N SER A 3 -56.60 -55.54 11.90
CA SER A 3 -56.95 -55.45 10.46
C SER A 3 -57.05 -53.98 9.97
N SER A 4 -57.22 -53.79 8.64
CA SER A 4 -57.93 -52.65 7.98
C SER A 4 -57.33 -51.22 8.09
N SER A 5 -57.49 -50.30 7.11
CA SER A 5 -58.11 -50.36 5.77
C SER A 5 -57.69 -49.16 4.87
N SER A 6 -57.75 -49.34 3.54
CA SER A 6 -57.75 -48.24 2.53
C SER A 6 -59.18 -47.99 1.98
N PRO A 7 -59.40 -46.93 1.18
CA PRO A 7 -59.49 -47.09 -0.29
C PRO A 7 -58.77 -45.96 -1.08
N ARG A 8 -58.41 -45.98 -2.39
CA ARG A 8 -58.67 -46.78 -3.63
C ARG A 8 -59.90 -46.47 -4.51
N SER A 9 -59.67 -45.83 -5.66
CA SER A 9 -60.39 -45.91 -6.96
C SER A 9 -59.66 -45.09 -8.06
N SER A 10 -59.74 -45.29 -9.39
CA SER A 10 -59.99 -46.49 -10.25
C SER A 10 -59.88 -46.13 -11.77
N GLY A 11 -59.46 -47.08 -12.64
CA GLY A 11 -59.50 -46.99 -14.14
C GLY A 11 -58.12 -47.19 -14.82
N LEU A 12 -57.83 -48.03 -15.85
CA LEU A 12 -58.54 -48.66 -17.02
C LEU A 12 -58.74 -47.71 -18.23
N SER A 13 -58.53 -48.07 -19.52
CA SER A 13 -57.95 -49.25 -20.25
C SER A 13 -57.57 -48.82 -21.70
N ASP A 14 -57.14 -49.59 -22.74
CA ASP A 14 -57.00 -51.06 -22.95
C ASP A 14 -55.81 -51.51 -23.89
N LYS A 15 -55.95 -51.49 -25.23
CA LYS A 15 -55.06 -52.13 -26.26
C LYS A 15 -55.06 -51.32 -27.60
N GLU A 16 -54.05 -51.37 -28.49
CA GLU A 16 -53.80 -52.31 -29.62
C GLU A 16 -52.67 -51.71 -30.55
N ASN A 17 -52.10 -52.28 -31.63
CA ASN A 17 -51.72 -53.65 -32.08
C ASN A 17 -51.00 -53.56 -33.48
N ARG A 18 -50.28 -54.61 -33.93
CA ARG A 18 -49.57 -54.79 -35.25
C ARG A 18 -48.27 -53.93 -35.43
N ARG A 19 -47.17 -54.34 -36.10
CA ARG A 19 -46.83 -55.19 -37.28
C ARG A 19 -47.19 -54.53 -38.63
N ARG A 20 -46.37 -54.57 -39.71
CA ARG A 20 -45.24 -55.47 -40.09
C ARG A 20 -44.26 -54.81 -41.10
N SER A 21 -43.12 -55.48 -41.30
CA SER A 21 -41.92 -55.19 -42.13
C SER A 21 -42.02 -55.26 -43.68
N SER A 22 -41.08 -54.58 -44.35
CA SER A 22 -40.42 -54.96 -45.63
C SER A 22 -38.97 -54.41 -45.64
N GLY A 23 -37.99 -54.89 -46.42
CA GLY A 23 -37.89 -56.12 -47.21
C GLY A 23 -36.82 -56.07 -48.32
N VAL A 24 -35.98 -57.13 -48.47
CA VAL A 24 -34.96 -57.39 -49.53
C VAL A 24 -33.62 -56.62 -49.41
N ALA A 25 -32.37 -57.15 -49.47
CA ALA A 25 -31.72 -58.49 -49.44
C ALA A 25 -30.91 -58.95 -50.70
N LYS A 26 -29.69 -59.49 -50.43
CA LYS A 26 -28.72 -60.26 -51.30
C LYS A 26 -27.72 -59.42 -52.13
N ARG A 27 -26.53 -59.93 -52.53
CA ARG A 27 -25.97 -61.31 -52.54
C ARG A 27 -24.43 -61.36 -52.26
N THR A 28 -23.82 -62.55 -52.36
CA THR A 28 -22.51 -62.96 -51.79
C THR A 28 -21.44 -63.34 -52.84
N GLN A 29 -20.14 -63.18 -52.48
CA GLN A 29 -18.94 -63.99 -52.83
C GLN A 29 -18.68 -64.51 -54.27
N THR A 30 -17.44 -64.31 -54.76
CA THR A 30 -16.52 -65.42 -55.16
C THR A 30 -15.05 -64.94 -55.33
N GLN A 31 -14.12 -65.86 -55.59
CA GLN A 31 -12.65 -65.69 -55.58
C GLN A 31 -12.05 -65.30 -56.95
N THR A 32 -10.81 -64.78 -56.98
CA THR A 32 -9.71 -65.26 -57.87
C THR A 32 -8.37 -64.60 -57.53
N MET A 33 -7.26 -65.08 -58.12
CA MET A 33 -5.87 -64.68 -57.85
C MET A 33 -5.19 -64.03 -59.06
N ALA A 34 -4.30 -63.07 -58.77
CA ALA A 34 -3.10 -62.65 -59.53
C ALA A 34 -3.21 -62.20 -61.01
N SER A 35 -2.74 -60.97 -61.26
CA SER A 35 -1.75 -60.71 -62.32
C SER A 35 -0.91 -59.44 -62.03
N GLN A 36 0.20 -59.29 -62.76
CA GLN A 36 1.28 -58.31 -62.55
C GLN A 36 0.87 -56.88 -63.06
N SER A 37 1.60 -55.78 -62.83
CA SER A 37 3.05 -55.63 -62.69
C SER A 37 3.52 -54.29 -62.05
N ASN A 38 4.82 -54.24 -61.70
CA ASN A 38 5.71 -53.05 -61.70
C ASN A 38 5.31 -51.76 -60.93
N ARG A 39 6.15 -51.16 -60.07
CA ARG A 39 7.62 -51.29 -59.86
C ARG A 39 7.99 -51.17 -58.38
N LYS A 40 9.09 -51.82 -57.96
CA LYS A 40 9.78 -51.49 -56.70
C LYS A 40 10.45 -50.10 -56.82
N ARG A 41 10.51 -49.33 -55.73
CA ARG A 41 11.47 -48.23 -55.52
C ARG A 41 12.26 -48.47 -54.22
N PRO A 42 13.54 -48.04 -54.12
CA PRO A 42 14.47 -48.60 -53.13
C PRO A 42 14.49 -47.84 -51.80
N ARG A 43 15.19 -48.43 -50.81
CA ARG A 43 15.64 -47.72 -49.59
C ARG A 43 16.64 -46.61 -49.97
N LEU A 44 16.65 -45.52 -49.21
CA LEU A 44 17.48 -44.32 -49.43
C LEU A 44 18.99 -44.51 -49.16
N SER A 45 19.46 -45.73 -48.88
CA SER A 45 20.83 -46.06 -48.50
C SER A 45 21.73 -46.46 -49.69
N ALA A 46 21.47 -45.93 -50.89
CA ALA A 46 22.22 -46.26 -52.11
C ALA A 46 22.27 -45.04 -53.04
N ARG A 47 23.28 -44.18 -52.83
CA ARG A 47 23.68 -43.14 -53.78
C ARG A 47 25.19 -42.93 -53.68
N ASP A 48 25.93 -43.76 -54.39
CA ASP A 48 27.39 -43.66 -54.45
C ASP A 48 27.87 -42.31 -55.01
N SER A 49 29.07 -41.93 -54.56
CA SER A 49 29.72 -40.65 -54.81
C SER A 49 30.10 -40.44 -56.27
N ASN A 50 30.08 -39.19 -56.75
CA ASN A 50 30.93 -38.79 -57.86
C ASN A 50 31.35 -37.30 -57.81
N VAL A 51 32.39 -37.01 -57.01
CA VAL A 51 33.34 -35.91 -57.24
C VAL A 51 34.73 -36.47 -56.90
N GLN A 52 35.72 -36.28 -57.78
CA GLN A 52 37.10 -36.75 -57.57
C GLN A 52 38.02 -35.61 -57.09
N ALA A 53 39.09 -36.01 -56.39
CA ALA A 53 40.28 -35.22 -56.04
C ALA A 53 40.06 -34.10 -54.98
N SER A 54 41.03 -33.74 -54.13
CA SER A 54 42.45 -34.16 -54.05
C SER A 54 43.01 -34.16 -52.60
N SER A 55 44.27 -34.57 -52.45
CA SER A 55 45.15 -34.43 -51.25
C SER A 55 44.77 -35.12 -49.93
N SER A 56 45.33 -36.33 -49.75
CA SER A 56 46.11 -36.77 -48.57
C SER A 56 45.92 -36.09 -47.19
N GLN A 57 45.43 -36.86 -46.22
CA GLN A 57 45.97 -36.90 -44.84
C GLN A 57 45.65 -38.25 -44.15
N ALA A 58 46.37 -38.57 -43.08
CA ALA A 58 46.27 -39.86 -42.38
C ALA A 58 45.04 -39.95 -41.45
N PRO A 59 44.52 -41.15 -41.15
CA PRO A 59 43.31 -41.29 -40.33
C PRO A 59 43.57 -40.97 -38.85
N PRO A 60 42.73 -40.13 -38.19
CA PRO A 60 42.71 -40.02 -36.74
C PRO A 60 42.03 -41.25 -36.09
N PRO A 61 42.28 -41.54 -34.80
CA PRO A 61 41.63 -42.64 -34.09
C PRO A 61 40.10 -42.40 -33.93
N PRO A 62 39.31 -43.47 -33.74
CA PRO A 62 37.85 -43.39 -33.75
C PRO A 62 37.30 -42.56 -32.58
N ARG A 63 36.60 -41.46 -32.88
CA ARG A 63 35.84 -40.64 -31.91
C ARG A 63 34.51 -41.29 -31.47
N ALA A 64 34.44 -42.62 -31.42
CA ALA A 64 33.20 -43.39 -31.31
C ALA A 64 32.64 -43.55 -29.87
N SER A 65 33.05 -42.71 -28.91
CA SER A 65 32.78 -42.93 -27.48
C SER A 65 32.33 -41.67 -26.71
N ARG A 66 31.71 -40.68 -27.38
CA ARG A 66 31.08 -39.52 -26.72
C ARG A 66 29.69 -39.17 -27.24
N ASP A 67 29.38 -39.40 -28.51
CA ASP A 67 28.04 -39.06 -29.04
C ASP A 67 26.94 -39.95 -28.43
N ASN A 68 27.25 -41.24 -28.18
CA ASN A 68 26.37 -42.21 -27.50
C ASN A 68 26.09 -41.87 -26.01
N GLU A 69 26.73 -40.83 -25.43
CA GLU A 69 26.44 -40.38 -24.06
C GLU A 69 25.00 -39.85 -23.93
N TYR A 70 24.47 -39.23 -24.99
CA TYR A 70 23.14 -38.61 -25.02
C TYR A 70 22.18 -39.22 -26.04
N TYR A 71 22.67 -39.80 -27.14
CA TYR A 71 21.82 -40.45 -28.14
C TYR A 71 22.49 -41.67 -28.76
N ASP A 72 21.83 -42.82 -28.69
CA ASP A 72 22.32 -44.09 -29.23
C ASP A 72 21.20 -44.80 -30.02
N PRO A 73 21.28 -44.82 -31.36
CA PRO A 73 20.28 -45.48 -32.20
C PRO A 73 20.32 -47.02 -32.10
N ASP A 74 21.46 -47.58 -31.69
CA ASP A 74 21.77 -49.02 -31.66
C ASP A 74 21.83 -49.60 -30.24
N GLN A 75 21.35 -48.84 -29.23
CA GLN A 75 21.22 -49.26 -27.82
C GLN A 75 20.56 -50.64 -27.69
N ASP A 76 21.15 -51.52 -26.86
CA ASP A 76 20.71 -52.90 -26.66
C ASP A 76 19.20 -53.03 -26.37
N GLU A 77 18.53 -53.93 -27.09
CA GLU A 77 17.08 -54.11 -26.98
C GLU A 77 16.62 -54.59 -25.60
N VAL A 78 17.47 -55.31 -24.84
CA VAL A 78 17.11 -55.86 -23.53
C VAL A 78 17.20 -54.78 -22.45
N GLU A 79 18.28 -53.99 -22.46
CA GLU A 79 18.44 -52.78 -21.64
C GLU A 79 17.32 -51.78 -21.92
N ARG A 80 17.11 -51.45 -23.20
CA ARG A 80 16.03 -50.57 -23.65
C ARG A 80 14.66 -51.08 -23.20
N ARG A 81 14.39 -52.39 -23.33
CA ARG A 81 13.14 -53.01 -22.87
C ARG A 81 12.99 -52.92 -21.35
N ARG A 82 14.08 -53.02 -20.57
CA ARG A 82 14.09 -52.85 -19.11
C ARG A 82 13.77 -51.41 -18.70
N ILE A 83 14.37 -50.40 -19.33
CA ILE A 83 14.12 -48.97 -19.07
C ILE A 83 12.66 -48.63 -19.39
N ARG A 84 12.19 -48.99 -20.60
CA ARG A 84 10.80 -48.80 -21.01
C ARG A 84 9.81 -49.57 -20.13
N LYS A 85 10.20 -50.68 -19.51
CA LYS A 85 9.37 -51.36 -18.50
C LYS A 85 9.31 -50.49 -17.23
N GLY A 86 10.46 -50.11 -16.67
CA GLY A 86 10.55 -49.29 -15.46
C GLY A 86 9.72 -48.00 -15.51
N LEU A 87 9.85 -47.22 -16.59
CA LEU A 87 9.06 -45.98 -16.75
C LEU A 87 7.54 -46.24 -16.82
N ARG A 88 7.11 -47.37 -17.39
CA ARG A 88 5.68 -47.75 -17.43
C ARG A 88 5.17 -48.34 -16.12
N ASP A 89 6.01 -49.06 -15.38
CA ASP A 89 5.70 -49.49 -14.01
C ASP A 89 5.53 -48.26 -13.11
N LEU A 90 6.47 -47.30 -13.12
CA LEU A 90 6.31 -46.01 -12.42
C LEU A 90 5.05 -45.25 -12.85
N THR A 91 4.71 -45.26 -14.15
CA THR A 91 3.48 -44.61 -14.65
C THR A 91 2.22 -45.29 -14.13
N ARG A 92 2.20 -46.63 -14.01
CA ARG A 92 1.08 -47.35 -13.38
C ARG A 92 1.02 -47.00 -11.89
N ASP A 93 2.11 -47.23 -11.17
CA ASP A 93 2.16 -47.09 -9.71
C ASP A 93 1.79 -45.66 -9.27
N LEU A 94 2.15 -44.64 -10.04
CA LEU A 94 1.73 -43.24 -9.85
C LEU A 94 0.21 -43.02 -10.00
N ASN A 95 -0.44 -43.73 -10.92
CA ASN A 95 -1.89 -43.60 -11.16
C ASN A 95 -2.71 -44.48 -10.21
N ASP A 96 -2.26 -45.70 -9.92
CA ASP A 96 -2.95 -46.64 -9.04
C ASP A 96 -2.93 -46.13 -7.58
N SER A 97 -1.78 -45.60 -7.12
CA SER A 97 -1.63 -45.00 -5.77
C SER A 97 -2.06 -43.53 -5.69
N ARG A 98 -2.78 -42.99 -6.69
CA ARG A 98 -3.07 -41.54 -6.82
C ARG A 98 -3.72 -40.93 -5.58
N THR A 99 -4.66 -41.62 -4.94
CA THR A 99 -5.37 -41.13 -3.74
C THR A 99 -4.50 -41.13 -2.49
N GLU A 100 -3.61 -42.11 -2.35
CA GLU A 100 -2.64 -42.20 -1.24
C GLU A 100 -1.56 -41.12 -1.38
N PHE A 101 -1.03 -40.95 -2.59
CA PHE A 101 0.04 -40.00 -2.89
C PHE A 101 -0.38 -38.53 -2.76
N LEU A 102 -1.68 -38.21 -2.77
CA LEU A 102 -2.20 -36.89 -2.47
C LEU A 102 -2.18 -36.54 -0.96
N GLN A 103 -2.19 -37.54 -0.07
CA GLN A 103 -2.31 -37.33 1.38
C GLN A 103 -1.11 -36.57 2.00
N ALA A 104 -1.37 -35.80 3.07
CA ALA A 104 -0.33 -35.13 3.84
C ALA A 104 0.72 -36.13 4.36
N GLY A 105 2.00 -35.74 4.35
CA GLY A 105 3.12 -36.59 4.76
C GLY A 105 3.55 -37.67 3.75
N ASN A 106 2.73 -38.04 2.77
CA ASN A 106 3.12 -39.03 1.76
C ASN A 106 4.14 -38.45 0.75
N HIS A 107 5.25 -39.15 0.50
CA HIS A 107 6.34 -38.71 -0.40
C HIS A 107 6.34 -39.37 -1.79
N GLY A 108 5.39 -40.27 -2.10
CA GLY A 108 5.41 -41.12 -3.30
C GLY A 108 5.52 -40.42 -4.65
N ILE A 109 5.06 -39.17 -4.78
CA ILE A 109 5.25 -38.37 -6.01
C ILE A 109 6.73 -37.97 -6.19
N ARG A 110 7.37 -37.46 -5.13
CA ARG A 110 8.81 -37.11 -5.13
C ARG A 110 9.66 -38.34 -5.39
N ASP A 111 9.34 -39.45 -4.72
CA ASP A 111 10.11 -40.68 -4.80
C ASP A 111 9.93 -41.37 -6.17
N THR A 112 8.78 -41.17 -6.84
CA THR A 112 8.57 -41.54 -8.25
C THR A 112 9.42 -40.68 -9.20
N ILE A 113 9.48 -39.36 -9.00
CA ILE A 113 10.34 -38.47 -9.81
C ILE A 113 11.82 -38.84 -9.64
N GLN A 114 12.28 -39.13 -8.42
CA GLN A 114 13.66 -39.55 -8.18
C GLN A 114 13.98 -40.90 -8.85
N LYS A 115 13.04 -41.85 -8.87
CA LYS A 115 13.18 -43.10 -9.64
C LYS A 115 13.17 -42.87 -11.15
N ALA A 116 12.41 -41.90 -11.65
CA ALA A 116 12.37 -41.53 -13.06
C ALA A 116 13.73 -40.96 -13.52
N ASN A 117 14.30 -40.02 -12.76
CA ASN A 117 15.64 -39.46 -13.03
C ASN A 117 16.71 -40.56 -13.18
N ASN A 118 16.74 -41.52 -12.24
CA ASN A 118 17.69 -42.65 -12.27
C ASN A 118 17.49 -43.59 -13.48
N LEU A 119 16.29 -43.64 -14.06
CA LEU A 119 16.03 -44.36 -15.32
C LEU A 119 16.40 -43.51 -16.54
N PHE A 120 16.20 -42.19 -16.47
CA PHE A 120 16.46 -41.24 -17.55
C PHE A 120 17.93 -41.18 -17.95
N GLU A 121 18.88 -41.34 -17.02
CA GLU A 121 20.33 -41.44 -17.31
C GLU A 121 20.66 -42.44 -18.43
N ASN A 122 19.85 -43.50 -18.56
CA ASN A 122 20.03 -44.59 -19.52
C ASN A 122 19.10 -44.48 -20.75
N VAL A 123 18.24 -43.45 -20.83
CA VAL A 123 17.37 -43.22 -21.99
C VAL A 123 18.19 -42.58 -23.12
N LYS A 124 18.65 -43.39 -24.08
CA LYS A 124 19.44 -42.91 -25.23
C LYS A 124 18.62 -42.71 -26.52
N GLN A 125 17.29 -42.82 -26.47
CA GLN A 125 16.42 -42.65 -27.65
C GLN A 125 15.23 -41.73 -27.41
N THR A 126 15.03 -40.79 -28.34
CA THR A 126 13.93 -39.80 -28.34
C THR A 126 12.55 -40.43 -28.18
N SER A 127 12.30 -41.57 -28.85
CA SER A 127 11.03 -42.28 -28.77
C SER A 127 10.69 -42.78 -27.35
N ASP A 128 11.68 -43.07 -26.52
CA ASP A 128 11.48 -43.53 -25.15
C ASP A 128 11.46 -42.37 -24.14
N ALA A 129 12.18 -41.29 -24.42
CA ALA A 129 12.05 -40.03 -23.68
C ALA A 129 10.62 -39.46 -23.70
N THR A 130 9.79 -39.80 -24.70
CA THR A 130 8.35 -39.45 -24.71
C THR A 130 7.54 -40.13 -23.61
N ILE A 131 8.00 -41.29 -23.11
CA ILE A 131 7.34 -42.02 -22.01
C ILE A 131 7.65 -41.31 -20.69
N ASP A 132 8.92 -40.95 -20.48
CA ASP A 132 9.37 -40.18 -19.32
C ASP A 132 8.72 -38.78 -19.26
N SER A 133 8.72 -38.06 -20.39
CA SER A 133 8.04 -36.75 -20.50
C SER A 133 6.57 -36.82 -20.09
N ARG A 134 5.87 -37.91 -20.40
CA ARG A 134 4.47 -38.14 -20.00
C ARG A 134 4.34 -38.46 -18.51
N LEU A 135 5.27 -39.22 -17.95
CA LEU A 135 5.35 -39.48 -16.51
C LEU A 135 5.55 -38.17 -15.73
N LEU A 136 6.48 -37.31 -16.16
CA LEU A 136 6.74 -36.01 -15.55
C LEU A 136 5.52 -35.08 -15.61
N VAL A 137 4.83 -34.97 -16.75
CA VAL A 137 3.58 -34.19 -16.86
C VAL A 137 2.49 -34.72 -15.92
N THR A 138 2.38 -36.04 -15.77
CA THR A 138 1.40 -36.66 -14.85
C THR A 138 1.75 -36.39 -13.39
N ALA A 139 3.05 -36.46 -13.04
CA ALA A 139 3.55 -36.15 -11.70
C ALA A 139 3.39 -34.65 -11.37
N ALA A 140 3.50 -33.76 -12.36
CA ALA A 140 3.24 -32.32 -12.19
C ALA A 140 1.75 -32.03 -11.92
N ASP A 141 0.82 -32.61 -12.69
CA ASP A 141 -0.63 -32.51 -12.43
C ASP A 141 -0.99 -32.97 -11.01
N MET A 142 -0.41 -34.10 -10.57
CA MET A 142 -0.62 -34.61 -9.22
C MET A 142 0.06 -33.76 -8.14
N SER A 143 1.22 -33.17 -8.41
CA SER A 143 1.89 -32.25 -7.48
C SER A 143 1.09 -30.96 -7.30
N TYR A 144 0.53 -30.41 -8.39
CA TYR A 144 -0.37 -29.27 -8.34
C TYR A 144 -1.63 -29.59 -7.53
N LYS A 145 -2.30 -30.72 -7.82
CA LYS A 145 -3.48 -31.17 -7.08
C LYS A 145 -3.21 -31.44 -5.60
N LYS A 146 -2.05 -32.02 -5.28
CA LYS A 146 -1.58 -32.18 -3.89
C LYS A 146 -1.41 -30.83 -3.20
N THR A 147 -0.75 -29.89 -3.87
CA THR A 147 -0.50 -28.55 -3.32
C THR A 147 -1.82 -27.81 -3.08
N ALA A 148 -2.75 -27.87 -4.04
CA ALA A 148 -4.08 -27.31 -3.89
C ALA A 148 -4.84 -27.93 -2.70
N GLN A 149 -4.85 -29.26 -2.56
CA GLN A 149 -5.54 -29.95 -1.46
C GLN A 149 -4.90 -29.67 -0.08
N LEU A 150 -3.58 -29.51 -0.01
CA LEU A 150 -2.87 -29.14 1.23
C LEU A 150 -3.04 -27.67 1.62
N VAL A 151 -3.27 -26.77 0.65
CA VAL A 151 -3.44 -25.32 0.89
C VAL A 151 -4.90 -24.93 1.10
N LEU A 152 -5.85 -25.60 0.45
CA LEU A 152 -7.26 -25.23 0.41
C LEU A 152 -8.20 -26.20 1.15
N GLY A 153 -7.71 -27.38 1.54
CA GLY A 153 -8.55 -28.48 2.03
C GLY A 153 -9.12 -29.33 0.88
N ASP A 154 -10.11 -30.16 1.17
CA ASP A 154 -10.69 -31.04 0.16
C ASP A 154 -11.55 -30.26 -0.85
N ALA A 155 -11.20 -30.34 -2.13
CA ALA A 155 -11.59 -29.37 -3.15
C ALA A 155 -13.09 -29.38 -3.55
N SER A 156 -13.91 -30.22 -2.92
CA SER A 156 -15.38 -30.18 -3.02
C SER A 156 -16.03 -29.15 -2.12
N ALA A 157 -15.36 -28.68 -1.06
CA ALA A 157 -15.89 -27.68 -0.14
C ALA A 157 -14.80 -26.65 0.24
N GLY A 158 -14.85 -25.47 -0.36
CA GLY A 158 -14.17 -24.30 0.20
C GLY A 158 -14.84 -23.93 1.53
N VAL A 159 -14.04 -23.78 2.59
CA VAL A 159 -14.41 -23.44 3.99
C VAL A 159 -15.86 -23.78 4.35
N ASP A 160 -16.08 -24.97 4.90
CA ASP A 160 -17.35 -25.31 5.55
C ASP A 160 -17.62 -24.29 6.67
N VAL A 161 -18.57 -23.38 6.39
CA VAL A 161 -18.86 -22.24 7.26
C VAL A 161 -19.50 -22.72 8.56
N ASP A 162 -20.34 -23.76 8.51
CA ASP A 162 -21.05 -24.26 9.68
C ASP A 162 -20.12 -25.07 10.58
N GLU A 163 -19.20 -25.87 10.03
CA GLU A 163 -18.17 -26.55 10.81
C GLU A 163 -17.14 -25.56 11.39
N PHE A 164 -16.73 -24.55 10.60
CA PHE A 164 -15.80 -23.50 11.05
C PHE A 164 -16.41 -22.63 12.16
N VAL A 165 -17.66 -22.18 11.99
CA VAL A 165 -18.40 -21.41 13.00
C VAL A 165 -18.66 -22.28 14.24
N SER A 166 -19.04 -23.55 14.09
CA SER A 166 -19.22 -24.48 15.22
C SER A 166 -17.92 -24.70 16.01
N LYS A 167 -16.77 -24.83 15.33
CA LYS A 167 -15.44 -24.90 15.97
C LYS A 167 -15.09 -23.60 16.68
N CYS A 168 -15.33 -22.44 16.07
CA CYS A 168 -15.17 -21.12 16.69
C CYS A 168 -16.07 -20.96 17.94
N ILE A 169 -17.33 -21.40 17.87
CA ILE A 169 -18.28 -21.37 19.00
C ILE A 169 -17.77 -22.25 20.15
N SER A 170 -17.34 -23.48 19.87
CA SER A 170 -16.77 -24.38 20.90
C SER A 170 -15.48 -23.81 21.50
N PHE A 171 -14.63 -23.18 20.71
CA PHE A 171 -13.40 -22.53 21.19
C PHE A 171 -13.70 -21.34 22.12
N MET A 172 -14.62 -20.46 21.71
CA MET A 172 -15.04 -19.30 22.50
C MET A 172 -15.74 -19.70 23.81
N ARG A 173 -16.57 -20.75 23.81
CA ARG A 173 -17.26 -21.25 25.02
C ARG A 173 -16.35 -22.00 26.00
N ARG A 174 -15.19 -22.52 25.57
CA ARG A 174 -14.22 -23.21 26.45
C ARG A 174 -13.34 -22.27 27.27
N GLY A 175 -12.94 -21.13 26.68
CA GLY A 175 -12.09 -20.13 27.33
C GLY A 175 -10.66 -20.61 27.66
N PRO A 176 -9.84 -19.75 28.29
CA PRO A 176 -8.53 -20.12 28.82
C PRO A 176 -8.66 -20.92 30.12
N GLN A 177 -7.87 -22.00 30.27
CA GLN A 177 -7.89 -22.85 31.46
C GLN A 177 -7.07 -22.30 32.65
N ASP A 178 -6.22 -21.30 32.44
CA ASP A 178 -5.35 -20.71 33.46
C ASP A 178 -5.82 -19.29 33.85
N PRO A 179 -6.26 -19.06 35.11
CA PRO A 179 -6.64 -17.73 35.59
C PRO A 179 -5.50 -16.69 35.57
N GLN A 180 -4.22 -17.08 35.63
CA GLN A 180 -3.10 -16.12 35.67
C GLN A 180 -2.67 -15.61 34.29
N ALA A 181 -3.21 -16.16 33.19
CA ALA A 181 -3.01 -15.61 31.85
C ALA A 181 -3.74 -14.26 31.62
N SER A 182 -4.52 -13.77 32.59
CA SER A 182 -5.37 -12.58 32.47
C SER A 182 -4.61 -11.25 32.69
N PHE A 183 -3.79 -10.84 31.73
CA PHE A 183 -3.20 -9.49 31.72
C PHE A 183 -4.27 -8.41 31.42
N PRO A 184 -4.25 -7.25 32.10
CA PRO A 184 -5.36 -6.29 32.07
C PRO A 184 -5.44 -5.49 30.76
N SER A 185 -6.44 -5.77 29.94
CA SER A 185 -6.84 -4.90 28.81
C SER A 185 -7.55 -3.63 29.31
N SER A 186 -7.21 -2.47 28.73
CA SER A 186 -7.67 -1.16 29.20
C SER A 186 -9.13 -0.82 28.88
N THR A 187 -9.82 -1.61 28.04
CA THR A 187 -11.13 -1.26 27.47
C THR A 187 -12.36 -1.82 28.20
N GLN A 188 -12.21 -2.63 29.27
CA GLN A 188 -13.35 -3.18 30.03
C GLN A 188 -13.23 -3.07 31.57
N ARG A 189 -12.65 -1.99 32.10
CA ARG A 189 -12.82 -1.66 33.52
C ARG A 189 -14.23 -1.11 33.81
N ARG A 190 -15.22 -2.01 33.94
CA ARG A 190 -16.45 -1.96 34.79
C ARG A 190 -17.55 -2.92 34.30
N ARG A 191 -17.44 -4.24 34.56
CA ARG A 191 -18.61 -5.15 34.69
C ARG A 191 -18.34 -6.51 35.38
N THR A 192 -17.46 -6.54 36.38
CA THR A 192 -17.16 -7.73 37.21
C THR A 192 -17.34 -7.45 38.71
N GLY A 193 -18.42 -6.76 39.07
CA GLY A 193 -18.85 -6.59 40.47
C GLY A 193 -19.70 -7.76 40.94
N LEU A 194 -19.14 -8.97 41.00
CA LEU A 194 -19.88 -10.20 41.32
C LEU A 194 -19.62 -10.64 42.78
N ALA A 195 -20.12 -9.84 43.72
CA ALA A 195 -20.22 -10.23 45.11
C ALA A 195 -21.33 -11.28 45.28
N ARG A 196 -20.98 -12.48 45.77
CA ARG A 196 -21.95 -13.52 46.14
C ARG A 196 -22.69 -13.13 47.42
N SER A 197 -23.91 -12.62 47.33
CA SER A 197 -24.86 -12.69 48.45
C SER A 197 -26.33 -12.53 48.03
N GLN A 198 -27.14 -13.51 48.43
CA GLN A 198 -28.60 -13.51 48.49
C GLN A 198 -29.37 -13.48 47.16
N GLN A 199 -30.46 -14.24 47.17
CA GLN A 199 -31.26 -14.65 46.02
C GLN A 199 -32.68 -14.09 46.20
N ASN A 200 -33.06 -13.09 45.40
CA ASN A 200 -34.44 -12.59 45.37
C ASN A 200 -35.25 -13.45 44.39
N PRO A 201 -36.28 -14.21 44.81
CA PRO A 201 -36.91 -15.21 43.93
C PRO A 201 -37.92 -14.68 42.90
N ASN A 202 -38.02 -13.36 42.69
CA ASN A 202 -39.27 -12.74 42.24
C ASN A 202 -39.10 -11.60 41.22
N ASP A 203 -38.04 -11.64 40.42
CA ASP A 203 -37.82 -10.74 39.27
C ASP A 203 -37.76 -11.62 38.01
N SER A 204 -38.83 -11.64 37.22
CA SER A 204 -39.08 -12.63 36.17
C SER A 204 -39.07 -12.01 34.77
N ASP A 205 -37.88 -11.63 34.31
CA ASP A 205 -37.57 -11.26 32.92
C ASP A 205 -36.44 -12.19 32.41
N ASP A 206 -36.82 -13.36 31.89
CA ASP A 206 -35.90 -14.48 31.58
C ASP A 206 -35.44 -14.52 30.10
N ASP A 207 -35.32 -13.33 29.48
CA ASP A 207 -35.32 -13.15 28.00
C ASP A 207 -34.14 -12.30 27.44
N ASP A 208 -32.96 -12.27 28.09
CA ASP A 208 -31.72 -11.83 27.42
C ASP A 208 -30.43 -12.50 27.97
N GLN A 209 -30.47 -13.82 28.22
CA GLN A 209 -29.27 -14.60 28.55
C GLN A 209 -28.50 -15.03 27.29
N GLY A 210 -28.26 -14.07 26.38
CA GLY A 210 -27.58 -14.27 25.11
C GLY A 210 -26.15 -14.80 25.27
N ASP A 211 -25.81 -15.80 24.45
CA ASP A 211 -24.51 -16.50 24.39
C ASP A 211 -23.32 -15.54 24.56
N ALA A 212 -22.63 -15.62 25.70
CA ALA A 212 -21.49 -14.78 26.05
C ALA A 212 -20.20 -15.22 25.32
N MET A 213 -20.24 -15.19 23.99
CA MET A 213 -19.18 -15.62 23.09
C MET A 213 -17.89 -14.82 23.35
N ASN A 214 -16.82 -15.50 23.78
CA ASN A 214 -15.53 -14.87 24.11
C ASN A 214 -14.72 -14.51 22.85
N TRP A 215 -15.15 -13.46 22.15
CA TRP A 215 -14.53 -12.95 20.93
C TRP A 215 -13.08 -12.46 21.12
N ASP A 216 -12.71 -11.98 22.32
CA ASP A 216 -11.33 -11.57 22.62
C ASP A 216 -10.37 -12.77 22.64
N TRP A 217 -10.80 -13.90 23.23
CA TRP A 217 -10.05 -15.16 23.22
C TRP A 217 -9.85 -15.72 21.81
N LEU A 218 -10.92 -15.75 20.99
CA LEU A 218 -10.82 -16.17 19.58
C LEU A 218 -9.94 -15.23 18.77
N GLY A 219 -10.08 -13.92 18.96
CA GLY A 219 -9.26 -12.90 18.27
C GLY A 219 -7.78 -13.06 18.56
N ARG A 220 -7.38 -13.29 19.82
CA ARG A 220 -5.97 -13.54 20.19
C ARG A 220 -5.44 -14.82 19.56
N ALA A 221 -6.20 -15.92 19.63
CA ALA A 221 -5.79 -17.20 19.05
C ALA A 221 -5.61 -17.11 17.53
N ALA A 222 -6.52 -16.44 16.83
CA ALA A 222 -6.46 -16.27 15.38
C ALA A 222 -5.36 -15.30 14.91
N CYS A 223 -5.12 -14.20 15.62
CA CYS A 223 -4.22 -13.13 15.14
C CYS A 223 -2.72 -13.42 15.26
N PHE A 224 -2.30 -14.31 16.17
CA PHE A 224 -0.87 -14.48 16.50
C PHE A 224 -0.21 -15.77 15.97
N CYS A 225 -0.92 -16.89 15.84
CA CYS A 225 -0.27 -18.19 15.64
C CYS A 225 0.41 -18.36 14.26
N ASN A 226 -0.26 -17.93 13.18
CA ASN A 226 0.20 -18.15 11.79
C ASN A 226 0.38 -16.85 11.00
N ASN A 227 0.39 -15.69 11.65
CA ASN A 227 0.38 -14.39 10.98
C ASN A 227 1.78 -13.93 10.59
N SER A 228 2.46 -14.69 9.72
CA SER A 228 3.67 -14.27 9.00
C SER A 228 3.32 -13.25 7.92
N ARG A 229 2.67 -12.16 8.32
CA ARG A 229 2.38 -11.02 7.46
C ARG A 229 3.71 -10.41 7.03
N PRO A 230 3.94 -10.19 5.73
CA PRO A 230 4.87 -9.15 5.31
C PRO A 230 4.47 -7.84 6.03
N PRO A 231 5.41 -6.94 6.35
CA PRO A 231 5.07 -5.62 6.86
C PRO A 231 4.37 -4.82 5.76
N VAL A 232 3.05 -5.02 5.64
CA VAL A 232 2.22 -4.34 4.66
C VAL A 232 2.28 -2.84 4.98
N PRO A 233 2.67 -1.97 4.02
CA PRO A 233 2.71 -0.55 4.26
C PRO A 233 1.33 -0.04 4.71
N GLY A 234 1.25 0.48 5.93
CA GLY A 234 0.02 1.06 6.50
C GLY A 234 -0.36 2.41 5.89
N PHE A 235 0.17 2.72 4.72
CA PHE A 235 0.26 4.06 4.13
C PHE A 235 -0.78 4.34 3.04
N LEU A 236 -1.53 3.32 2.60
CA LEU A 236 -2.74 3.51 1.79
C LEU A 236 -3.95 3.84 2.69
N LEU A 237 -3.88 5.04 3.28
CA LEU A 237 -5.07 5.81 3.68
C LEU A 237 -5.56 6.60 2.45
N GLY A 238 -6.09 7.82 2.64
CA GLY A 238 -6.47 8.70 1.53
C GLY A 238 -5.27 9.41 0.89
N PRO A 239 -5.44 10.61 0.31
CA PRO A 239 -4.29 11.52 0.13
C PRO A 239 -3.55 11.68 1.47
N LEU A 240 -2.25 11.97 1.42
CA LEU A 240 -1.31 11.79 2.55
C LEU A 240 -1.60 12.67 3.79
N SER A 241 -2.54 13.60 3.67
CA SER A 241 -3.09 14.44 4.73
C SER A 241 -4.18 13.79 5.61
N VAL A 242 -4.75 12.63 5.24
CA VAL A 242 -5.93 12.07 5.92
C VAL A 242 -5.64 11.58 7.35
N GLN A 243 -6.27 12.24 8.34
CA GLN A 243 -6.21 11.80 9.73
C GLN A 243 -6.98 10.48 9.96
N LYS A 244 -6.42 9.63 10.83
CA LYS A 244 -7.06 8.38 11.25
C LYS A 244 -8.22 8.65 12.22
N ARG A 245 -9.45 8.80 11.69
CA ARG A 245 -10.68 9.03 12.46
C ARG A 245 -10.79 8.15 13.71
N ILE A 246 -10.62 8.76 14.88
CA ILE A 246 -10.92 8.14 16.17
C ILE A 246 -12.43 8.01 16.27
N ARG A 247 -12.93 6.77 16.39
CA ARG A 247 -14.36 6.48 16.47
C ARG A 247 -14.89 6.96 17.83
N GLN A 248 -15.45 8.15 17.89
CA GLN A 248 -16.14 8.64 19.10
C GLN A 248 -17.16 7.59 19.55
N GLN A 249 -17.05 7.15 20.81
CA GLN A 249 -18.03 6.25 21.39
C GLN A 249 -19.34 7.03 21.55
N ALA A 250 -20.39 6.59 20.87
CA ALA A 250 -21.72 7.18 21.01
C ALA A 250 -22.22 6.96 22.44
N ALA A 251 -22.04 7.96 23.30
CA ALA A 251 -22.59 7.95 24.64
C ALA A 251 -24.12 7.79 24.53
N ARG A 252 -24.67 6.72 25.10
CA ARG A 252 -26.12 6.54 25.24
C ARG A 252 -26.66 7.64 26.14
N ARG A 253 -27.05 8.79 25.57
CA ARG A 253 -27.96 9.72 26.22
C ARG A 253 -29.26 8.98 26.53
N THR A 254 -29.80 9.22 27.72
CA THR A 254 -31.15 8.79 28.07
C THR A 254 -32.13 9.34 27.04
N ARG A 255 -33.08 8.51 26.60
CA ARG A 255 -34.07 8.88 25.57
C ARG A 255 -34.95 10.03 26.04
N GLU A 256 -34.61 11.25 25.63
CA GLU A 256 -35.46 12.42 25.83
C GLU A 256 -36.81 12.21 25.16
N ARG A 257 -37.91 12.51 25.86
CA ARG A 257 -39.24 12.59 25.25
C ARG A 257 -39.31 13.91 24.48
N ILE A 258 -39.39 13.81 23.15
CA ILE A 258 -39.68 14.96 22.30
C ILE A 258 -41.08 15.46 22.66
N ASP A 259 -41.17 16.73 23.05
CA ASP A 259 -42.42 17.43 23.29
C ASP A 259 -43.02 17.89 21.94
N PRO A 260 -44.20 17.39 21.54
CA PRO A 260 -44.78 17.70 20.24
C PRO A 260 -45.27 19.16 20.12
N THR A 261 -45.25 19.95 21.18
CA THR A 261 -45.65 21.37 21.15
C THR A 261 -44.54 22.30 20.65
N LYS A 262 -43.28 21.86 20.63
CA LYS A 262 -42.15 22.66 20.14
C LYS A 262 -41.96 22.46 18.63
N ALA A 263 -42.54 23.36 17.85
CA ALA A 263 -42.27 23.46 16.42
C ALA A 263 -40.76 23.66 16.18
N VAL A 264 -40.14 22.72 15.46
CA VAL A 264 -38.73 22.78 15.10
C VAL A 264 -38.58 23.78 13.95
N ALA A 265 -38.14 25.00 14.27
CA ALA A 265 -37.64 25.93 13.26
C ALA A 265 -36.40 25.31 12.58
N PRO A 266 -36.20 25.52 11.26
CA PRO A 266 -34.92 25.17 10.64
C PRO A 266 -33.82 25.95 11.34
N GLN A 267 -32.77 25.25 11.76
CA GLN A 267 -31.65 25.83 12.48
C GLN A 267 -30.63 26.30 11.44
N ASP A 268 -30.46 27.62 11.32
CA ASP A 268 -29.48 28.21 10.40
C ASP A 268 -28.07 27.70 10.73
N LEU A 269 -27.47 27.00 9.77
CA LEU A 269 -26.07 26.61 9.81
C LEU A 269 -25.21 27.87 9.73
N LYS A 270 -24.30 28.03 10.69
CA LYS A 270 -23.26 29.06 10.61
C LYS A 270 -22.10 28.54 9.77
N ASP A 271 -21.30 29.44 9.22
CA ASP A 271 -20.10 29.05 8.47
C ASP A 271 -19.09 28.29 9.37
N ASP A 272 -19.11 28.50 10.68
CA ASP A 272 -18.34 27.72 11.68
C ASP A 272 -18.70 26.21 11.69
N ASP A 273 -19.92 25.81 11.27
CA ASP A 273 -20.33 24.41 11.15
C ASP A 273 -19.82 23.74 9.86
N LEU A 274 -19.14 24.48 8.97
CA LEU A 274 -18.57 23.96 7.71
C LEU A 274 -17.23 23.21 7.89
N ASP A 275 -16.74 23.04 9.12
CA ASP A 275 -15.48 22.38 9.49
C ASP A 275 -15.39 20.85 9.19
N ARG A 276 -16.18 20.37 8.23
CA ARG A 276 -16.06 19.05 7.58
C ARG A 276 -15.12 19.07 6.35
N GLN A 277 -14.13 19.96 6.36
CA GLN A 277 -13.35 20.32 5.17
C GLN A 277 -12.49 19.18 4.57
N GLU A 278 -12.12 18.16 5.36
CA GLU A 278 -11.46 16.95 4.80
C GLU A 278 -12.30 16.30 3.68
N THR A 279 -13.63 16.27 3.85
CA THR A 279 -14.54 15.68 2.85
C THR A 279 -14.85 16.61 1.68
N SER A 280 -14.73 17.94 1.83
CA SER A 280 -14.85 18.85 0.69
C SER A 280 -13.60 18.76 -0.21
N ASN A 281 -12.40 18.74 0.36
CA ASN A 281 -11.18 18.87 -0.44
C ASN A 281 -10.96 17.65 -1.36
N LEU A 282 -11.07 16.42 -0.82
CA LEU A 282 -10.98 15.21 -1.65
C LEU A 282 -12.08 15.16 -2.73
N THR A 283 -13.33 15.48 -2.37
CA THR A 283 -14.46 15.44 -3.31
C THR A 283 -14.33 16.51 -4.40
N THR A 284 -13.85 17.71 -4.05
CA THR A 284 -13.59 18.80 -4.99
C THR A 284 -12.43 18.48 -5.92
N MET A 285 -11.35 17.86 -5.43
CA MET A 285 -10.24 17.40 -6.27
C MET A 285 -10.67 16.31 -7.25
N CYS A 286 -11.36 15.27 -6.78
CA CYS A 286 -11.92 14.23 -7.66
C CYS A 286 -12.91 14.82 -8.68
N ALA A 287 -13.81 15.71 -8.28
CA ALA A 287 -14.75 16.37 -9.20
C ALA A 287 -14.05 17.27 -10.23
N SER A 288 -12.95 17.92 -9.85
CA SER A 288 -12.16 18.78 -10.74
C SER A 288 -11.34 17.95 -11.72
N ILE A 289 -10.70 16.87 -11.27
CA ILE A 289 -9.97 15.92 -12.11
C ILE A 289 -10.93 15.20 -13.09
N ASN A 290 -12.16 14.86 -12.67
CA ASN A 290 -13.16 14.28 -13.56
C ASN A 290 -13.63 15.28 -14.65
N LYS A 291 -13.92 16.53 -14.26
CA LYS A 291 -14.24 17.61 -15.22
C LYS A 291 -13.08 17.85 -16.20
N LEU A 292 -11.85 17.79 -15.71
CA LEU A 292 -10.64 17.94 -16.51
C LEU A 292 -10.47 16.79 -17.49
N LEU A 293 -10.62 15.53 -17.06
CA LEU A 293 -10.56 14.36 -17.93
C LEU A 293 -11.60 14.45 -19.06
N ALA A 294 -12.85 14.74 -18.71
CA ALA A 294 -13.92 14.91 -19.71
C ALA A 294 -13.65 16.08 -20.67
N LYS A 295 -13.07 17.19 -20.19
CA LYS A 295 -12.64 18.30 -21.05
C LYS A 295 -11.51 17.89 -21.99
N THR A 296 -10.49 17.20 -21.50
CA THR A 296 -9.35 16.72 -22.30
C THR A 296 -9.81 15.70 -23.34
N GLN A 297 -10.63 14.72 -22.96
CA GLN A 297 -11.17 13.70 -23.87
C GLN A 297 -11.98 14.34 -25.00
N ASN A 298 -12.98 15.17 -24.67
CA ASN A 298 -13.81 15.82 -25.68
C ASN A 298 -13.00 16.78 -26.57
N HIS A 299 -12.13 17.60 -25.99
CA HIS A 299 -11.33 18.56 -26.75
C HIS A 299 -10.34 17.86 -27.70
N GLY A 300 -9.69 16.80 -27.23
CA GLY A 300 -8.81 15.97 -28.05
C GLY A 300 -9.57 15.32 -29.21
N GLN A 301 -10.71 14.69 -28.92
CA GLN A 301 -11.57 14.09 -29.95
C GLN A 301 -12.03 15.13 -30.99
N ASP A 302 -12.59 16.27 -30.56
CA ASP A 302 -13.04 17.34 -31.46
C ASP A 302 -11.90 17.85 -32.38
N VAL A 303 -10.67 17.93 -31.87
CA VAL A 303 -9.50 18.43 -32.64
C VAL A 303 -8.95 17.37 -33.57
N VAL A 304 -8.88 16.11 -33.12
CA VAL A 304 -8.50 14.95 -33.95
C VAL A 304 -9.48 14.80 -35.11
N GLU A 305 -10.79 14.75 -34.86
CA GLU A 305 -11.81 14.61 -35.92
C GLU A 305 -11.72 15.75 -36.94
N ARG A 306 -11.54 16.99 -36.48
CA ARG A 306 -11.32 18.13 -37.39
C ARG A 306 -10.05 17.99 -38.23
N GLN A 307 -8.93 17.58 -37.64
CA GLN A 307 -7.68 17.39 -38.40
C GLN A 307 -7.76 16.21 -39.38
N LEU A 308 -8.38 15.09 -38.98
CA LEU A 308 -8.63 13.94 -39.87
C LEU A 308 -9.58 14.31 -41.02
N SER A 309 -10.61 15.13 -40.77
CA SER A 309 -11.55 15.59 -41.82
C SER A 309 -10.91 16.48 -42.91
N HIS A 310 -9.66 16.91 -42.74
CA HIS A 310 -8.91 17.73 -43.69
C HIS A 310 -7.83 16.93 -44.45
N LEU A 311 -7.73 15.62 -44.21
CA LEU A 311 -6.80 14.70 -44.88
C LEU A 311 -7.53 13.92 -46.00
N PRO A 312 -6.81 13.19 -46.88
CA PRO A 312 -7.42 12.33 -47.89
C PRO A 312 -8.28 11.21 -47.28
N GLU A 313 -9.17 10.61 -48.07
CA GLU A 313 -10.16 9.61 -47.58
C GLU A 313 -9.55 8.40 -46.85
N ASP A 314 -8.34 7.98 -47.22
CA ASP A 314 -7.53 6.98 -46.48
C ASP A 314 -6.16 7.60 -46.09
N PRO A 315 -6.02 8.19 -44.89
CA PRO A 315 -4.72 8.60 -44.36
C PRO A 315 -3.97 7.37 -43.79
N PRO A 316 -2.64 7.25 -43.95
CA PRO A 316 -1.86 6.20 -43.32
C PRO A 316 -2.08 6.11 -41.80
N GLU A 317 -2.29 4.90 -41.30
CA GLU A 317 -2.63 4.61 -39.89
C GLU A 317 -1.62 5.19 -38.88
N GLU A 318 -0.34 5.19 -39.24
CA GLU A 318 0.76 5.83 -38.48
C GLU A 318 0.57 7.34 -38.29
N MET A 319 0.07 8.05 -39.33
CA MET A 319 -0.21 9.48 -39.27
C MET A 319 -1.48 9.79 -38.47
N VAL A 320 -2.47 8.88 -38.48
CA VAL A 320 -3.65 8.96 -37.60
C VAL A 320 -3.21 8.83 -36.14
N GLN A 321 -2.34 7.87 -35.83
CA GLN A 321 -1.81 7.67 -34.48
C GLN A 321 -0.94 8.84 -34.01
N GLU A 322 -0.13 9.46 -34.88
CA GLU A 322 0.63 10.68 -34.53
C GLU A 322 -0.30 11.84 -34.16
N VAL A 323 -1.35 12.09 -34.96
CA VAL A 323 -2.36 13.13 -34.69
C VAL A 323 -3.11 12.85 -33.38
N MET A 324 -3.52 11.61 -33.13
CA MET A 324 -4.19 11.23 -31.88
C MET A 324 -3.29 11.43 -30.65
N ALA A 325 -2.06 10.90 -30.69
CA ALA A 325 -1.10 11.02 -29.60
C ALA A 325 -0.79 12.48 -29.24
N LYS A 326 -0.63 13.34 -30.26
CA LYS A 326 -0.36 14.78 -30.12
C LYS A 326 -1.44 15.55 -29.37
N HIS A 327 -2.69 15.08 -29.39
CA HIS A 327 -3.82 15.69 -28.68
C HIS A 327 -4.25 14.89 -27.42
N ASN A 328 -3.40 13.98 -26.93
CA ASN A 328 -3.62 13.14 -25.75
C ASN A 328 -4.85 12.20 -25.88
N VAL A 329 -5.09 11.66 -27.08
CA VAL A 329 -6.16 10.70 -27.38
C VAL A 329 -5.56 9.37 -27.85
N ALA A 330 -6.18 8.26 -27.48
CA ALA A 330 -5.91 6.93 -28.00
C ALA A 330 -6.94 6.54 -29.08
N ASP A 331 -6.66 5.47 -29.83
CA ASP A 331 -7.54 4.99 -30.91
C ASP A 331 -8.91 4.49 -30.40
N ASP A 332 -8.97 3.98 -29.17
CA ASP A 332 -10.23 3.67 -28.48
C ASP A 332 -11.05 4.92 -28.07
N GLY A 333 -10.51 6.12 -28.29
CA GLY A 333 -11.09 7.41 -27.94
C GLY A 333 -10.83 7.87 -26.50
N GLY A 334 -10.11 7.09 -25.69
CA GLY A 334 -9.74 7.43 -24.31
C GLY A 334 -8.52 8.34 -24.21
N VAL A 335 -8.25 8.85 -23.01
CA VAL A 335 -7.02 9.62 -22.69
C VAL A 335 -5.98 8.66 -22.10
N PRO A 336 -4.73 8.58 -22.60
CA PRO A 336 -3.71 7.68 -22.06
C PRO A 336 -3.43 7.90 -20.56
N LEU A 337 -3.49 6.83 -19.76
CA LEU A 337 -3.42 6.89 -18.28
C LEU A 337 -2.18 7.63 -17.78
N PHE A 338 -1.00 7.27 -18.29
CA PHE A 338 0.26 7.83 -17.83
C PHE A 338 0.40 9.31 -18.21
N GLN A 339 0.00 9.69 -19.43
CA GLN A 339 -0.01 11.09 -19.90
C GLN A 339 -0.92 11.97 -19.04
N PHE A 340 -2.05 11.43 -18.57
CA PHE A 340 -3.00 12.17 -17.74
C PHE A 340 -2.54 12.31 -16.28
N CYS A 341 -1.95 11.26 -15.70
CA CYS A 341 -1.69 11.20 -14.26
C CYS A 341 -0.26 11.57 -13.84
N ILE A 342 0.75 11.30 -14.67
CA ILE A 342 2.15 11.50 -14.29
C ILE A 342 2.51 12.99 -14.37
N ASN A 343 2.93 13.55 -13.23
CA ASN A 343 3.47 14.89 -13.13
C ASN A 343 5.01 14.81 -13.22
N PRO A 344 5.65 15.39 -14.26
CA PRO A 344 7.08 15.21 -14.49
C PRO A 344 7.98 16.00 -13.53
N THR A 345 7.43 16.94 -12.76
CA THR A 345 8.17 17.70 -11.74
C THR A 345 7.91 17.22 -10.31
N SER A 346 6.94 16.33 -10.06
CA SER A 346 6.71 15.74 -8.73
C SER A 346 6.24 14.28 -8.77
N PHE A 347 7.08 13.39 -8.22
CA PHE A 347 6.72 11.99 -7.96
C PHE A 347 5.54 11.87 -6.98
N GLY A 348 5.54 12.66 -5.90
CA GLY A 348 4.46 12.65 -4.89
C GLY A 348 3.11 13.00 -5.52
N GLN A 349 3.05 14.08 -6.28
CA GLN A 349 1.82 14.46 -6.97
C GLN A 349 1.42 13.46 -8.07
N SER A 350 2.36 12.75 -8.69
CA SER A 350 2.04 11.65 -9.63
C SER A 350 1.31 10.50 -8.93
N VAL A 351 1.78 10.11 -7.73
CA VAL A 351 1.11 9.10 -6.90
C VAL A 351 -0.28 9.57 -6.45
N GLU A 352 -0.41 10.83 -6.01
CA GLU A 352 -1.72 11.41 -5.66
C GLU A 352 -2.68 11.47 -6.85
N ASN A 353 -2.21 11.86 -8.03
CA ASN A 353 -3.03 11.95 -9.24
C ASN A 353 -3.61 10.58 -9.63
N LEU A 354 -2.77 9.53 -9.61
CA LEU A 354 -3.20 8.14 -9.78
C LEU A 354 -4.19 7.71 -8.70
N PHE A 355 -3.98 8.15 -7.45
CA PHE A 355 -4.87 7.86 -6.33
C PHE A 355 -6.25 8.50 -6.46
N TYR A 356 -6.34 9.78 -6.86
CA TYR A 356 -7.61 10.45 -7.14
C TYR A 356 -8.38 9.77 -8.29
N VAL A 357 -7.68 9.36 -9.35
CA VAL A 357 -8.26 8.59 -10.47
C VAL A 357 -8.77 7.22 -9.99
N SER A 358 -8.07 6.55 -9.07
CA SER A 358 -8.53 5.28 -8.51
C SER A 358 -9.90 5.37 -7.82
N PHE A 359 -10.22 6.50 -7.15
CA PHE A 359 -11.55 6.72 -6.58
C PHE A 359 -12.61 6.96 -7.67
N LEU A 360 -12.29 7.74 -8.71
CA LEU A 360 -13.20 7.96 -9.82
C LEU A 360 -13.57 6.65 -10.54
N VAL A 361 -12.62 5.73 -10.65
CA VAL A 361 -12.84 4.37 -11.18
C VAL A 361 -13.64 3.50 -10.21
N ARG A 362 -13.30 3.50 -8.91
CA ARG A 362 -14.07 2.78 -7.85
C ARG A 362 -15.55 3.17 -7.86
N ASP A 363 -15.82 4.46 -8.04
CA ASP A 363 -17.14 5.08 -7.96
C ASP A 363 -17.88 5.09 -9.31
N GLY A 364 -17.26 4.60 -10.39
CA GLY A 364 -17.87 4.44 -11.72
C GLY A 364 -18.02 5.73 -12.52
N MET A 365 -17.30 6.79 -12.14
CA MET A 365 -17.23 8.06 -12.88
C MET A 365 -16.17 8.03 -13.99
N VAL A 366 -15.22 7.09 -13.92
CA VAL A 366 -14.20 6.88 -14.96
C VAL A 366 -14.08 5.38 -15.24
N GLY A 367 -13.99 5.02 -16.52
CA GLY A 367 -13.64 3.68 -16.98
C GLY A 367 -12.14 3.59 -17.28
N ILE A 368 -11.58 2.39 -17.11
CA ILE A 368 -10.27 2.05 -17.67
C ILE A 368 -10.52 1.10 -18.85
N SER A 369 -9.89 1.39 -19.98
CA SER A 369 -9.87 0.57 -21.20
C SER A 369 -8.41 0.29 -21.59
N VAL A 370 -8.20 -0.41 -22.70
CA VAL A 370 -6.88 -0.73 -23.25
C VAL A 370 -6.90 -0.44 -24.75
N ASP A 371 -5.94 0.35 -25.22
CA ASP A 371 -5.78 0.72 -26.63
C ASP A 371 -5.25 -0.44 -27.50
N SER A 372 -5.22 -0.30 -28.83
CA SER A 372 -4.72 -1.39 -29.71
C SER A 372 -3.25 -1.76 -29.48
N ARG A 373 -2.47 -0.89 -28.82
CA ARG A 373 -1.06 -1.08 -28.47
C ARG A 373 -0.88 -1.76 -27.11
N GLY A 374 -1.97 -2.06 -26.40
CA GLY A 374 -1.96 -2.68 -25.07
C GLY A 374 -1.79 -1.70 -23.91
N LEU A 375 -1.93 -0.39 -24.14
CA LEU A 375 -1.73 0.65 -23.14
C LEU A 375 -3.04 1.05 -22.45
N PRO A 376 -3.03 1.32 -21.13
CA PRO A 376 -4.23 1.68 -20.39
C PRO A 376 -4.73 3.09 -20.71
N THR A 377 -6.02 3.22 -20.98
CA THR A 377 -6.72 4.47 -21.33
C THR A 377 -7.83 4.80 -20.32
N LEU A 378 -8.09 6.09 -20.14
CA LEU A 378 -9.13 6.64 -19.27
C LEU A 378 -10.31 7.15 -20.09
N HIS A 379 -11.52 6.79 -19.66
CA HIS A 379 -12.78 7.20 -20.28
C HIS A 379 -13.70 7.87 -19.28
N ALA A 380 -14.23 9.05 -19.60
CA ALA A 380 -15.25 9.70 -18.79
C ALA A 380 -16.56 8.87 -18.80
N ALA A 381 -17.02 8.43 -17.63
CA ALA A 381 -18.14 7.52 -17.49
C ALA A 381 -19.28 8.11 -16.63
N LYS A 382 -20.49 7.58 -16.80
CA LYS A 382 -21.63 7.85 -15.92
C LYS A 382 -21.80 6.66 -14.96
N PRO A 383 -21.84 6.89 -13.63
CA PRO A 383 -21.98 5.81 -12.67
C PRO A 383 -23.36 5.14 -12.79
N HIS A 384 -23.35 3.81 -12.93
CA HIS A 384 -24.57 3.02 -12.99
C HIS A 384 -25.14 2.76 -11.59
N ALA A 385 -26.47 2.82 -11.45
CA ALA A 385 -27.13 2.37 -10.24
C ALA A 385 -26.84 0.86 -10.00
N PRO A 386 -26.71 0.38 -8.75
CA PRO A 386 -26.33 -1.01 -8.49
C PRO A 386 -27.24 -2.06 -9.17
N SER A 387 -28.54 -1.77 -9.24
CA SER A 387 -29.55 -2.60 -9.93
C SER A 387 -29.42 -2.59 -11.46
N GLU A 388 -28.87 -1.53 -12.06
CA GLU A 388 -28.55 -1.49 -13.49
C GLU A 388 -27.21 -2.15 -13.81
N ALA A 389 -26.20 -1.92 -12.96
CA ALA A 389 -24.89 -2.57 -13.09
C ALA A 389 -25.04 -4.10 -13.05
N GLN A 390 -25.85 -4.62 -12.13
CA GLN A 390 -26.17 -6.05 -12.05
C GLN A 390 -26.93 -6.55 -13.28
N LYS A 391 -27.93 -5.81 -13.79
CA LYS A 391 -28.66 -6.16 -15.03
C LYS A 391 -27.79 -6.14 -16.28
N LYS A 392 -26.79 -5.26 -16.34
CA LYS A 392 -25.82 -5.15 -17.43
C LYS A 392 -24.62 -6.10 -17.28
N GLY A 393 -24.54 -6.87 -16.19
CA GLY A 393 -23.41 -7.78 -15.92
C GLY A 393 -22.07 -7.08 -15.67
N ILE A 394 -22.07 -5.81 -15.24
CA ILE A 394 -20.85 -5.01 -15.05
C ILE A 394 -20.07 -5.54 -13.84
N GLN A 395 -18.97 -6.25 -14.09
CA GLN A 395 -18.08 -6.79 -13.06
C GLN A 395 -16.99 -5.77 -12.69
N LYS A 396 -16.82 -5.47 -11.40
CA LYS A 396 -15.72 -4.63 -10.92
C LYS A 396 -14.40 -5.40 -10.98
N HIS A 397 -13.57 -5.05 -11.95
CA HIS A 397 -12.20 -5.54 -12.06
C HIS A 397 -11.27 -4.72 -11.15
N GLN A 398 -10.22 -5.34 -10.62
CA GLN A 398 -9.17 -4.68 -9.85
C GLN A 398 -7.82 -4.88 -10.54
N ALA A 399 -7.10 -3.79 -10.75
CA ALA A 399 -5.72 -3.81 -11.20
C ALA A 399 -4.81 -3.37 -10.04
N ILE A 400 -3.67 -4.04 -9.89
CA ILE A 400 -2.60 -3.65 -8.96
C ILE A 400 -1.38 -3.36 -9.82
N PHE A 401 -0.84 -2.15 -9.68
CA PHE A 401 0.41 -1.74 -10.31
C PHE A 401 1.35 -1.18 -9.24
N THR A 402 2.65 -1.22 -9.51
CA THR A 402 3.70 -0.64 -8.67
C THR A 402 4.34 0.53 -9.39
N LEU A 403 4.56 1.64 -8.69
CA LEU A 403 5.28 2.81 -9.19
C LEU A 403 6.32 3.22 -8.16
N ASP A 404 7.59 3.10 -8.52
CA ASP A 404 8.71 3.64 -7.78
C ASP A 404 9.34 4.85 -8.52
N PHE A 405 10.35 5.45 -7.91
CA PHE A 405 10.98 6.68 -8.42
C PHE A 405 11.79 6.46 -9.70
N GLU A 406 12.29 5.25 -9.93
CA GLU A 406 13.01 4.90 -11.17
C GLU A 406 12.02 4.69 -12.31
N THR A 407 10.99 3.89 -12.07
CA THR A 407 9.85 3.69 -12.98
C THR A 407 9.19 5.02 -13.36
N TRP A 408 8.96 5.93 -12.40
CA TRP A 408 8.44 7.27 -12.68
C TRP A 408 9.37 8.09 -13.58
N ARG A 409 10.68 8.08 -13.33
CA ARG A 409 11.68 8.75 -14.18
C ARG A 409 11.80 8.15 -15.57
N ASP A 410 11.43 6.90 -15.77
CA ASP A 410 11.46 6.25 -17.08
C ASP A 410 10.14 6.44 -17.82
N LEU A 411 8.99 6.43 -17.14
CA LEU A 411 7.70 6.83 -17.71
C LEU A 411 7.74 8.27 -18.28
N THR A 412 8.30 9.23 -17.54
CA THR A 412 8.38 10.62 -18.02
C THR A 412 9.25 10.77 -19.28
N LYS A 413 10.31 9.97 -19.43
CA LYS A 413 11.16 9.95 -20.65
C LYS A 413 10.47 9.23 -21.81
N VAL A 414 9.94 8.03 -21.56
CA VAL A 414 9.41 7.12 -22.59
C VAL A 414 8.15 7.70 -23.24
N TYR A 415 7.33 8.42 -22.47
CA TYR A 415 6.12 9.11 -22.96
C TYR A 415 6.34 10.61 -23.22
N ASP A 416 7.59 11.08 -23.18
CA ASP A 416 8.01 12.49 -23.41
C ASP A 416 7.15 13.53 -22.65
N ILE A 417 6.85 13.22 -21.38
CA ILE A 417 5.94 14.00 -20.54
C ILE A 417 6.67 15.26 -20.05
N LYS A 418 6.51 16.35 -20.79
CA LYS A 418 7.10 17.66 -20.43
C LYS A 418 6.23 18.48 -19.47
N GLU A 419 4.91 18.33 -19.56
CA GLU A 419 3.92 19.05 -18.74
C GLU A 419 2.87 18.08 -18.18
N SER A 420 2.31 18.39 -17.02
CA SER A 420 1.30 17.56 -16.34
C SER A 420 -0.10 18.01 -16.75
N ILE A 421 -0.93 17.10 -17.30
CA ILE A 421 -2.32 17.45 -17.70
C ILE A 421 -3.16 17.85 -16.48
N ILE A 422 -3.06 17.10 -15.37
CA ILE A 422 -3.52 17.56 -14.06
C ILE A 422 -2.54 18.65 -13.58
N PRO A 423 -2.97 19.90 -13.33
CA PRO A 423 -2.06 20.98 -12.95
C PRO A 423 -1.19 20.63 -11.75
N HIS A 424 0.09 21.01 -11.83
CA HIS A 424 1.00 20.95 -10.70
C HIS A 424 0.44 21.82 -9.57
N ARG A 425 0.32 21.24 -8.37
CA ARG A 425 -0.07 21.94 -7.16
C ARG A 425 1.19 22.57 -6.59
N GLU A 426 1.27 23.89 -6.47
CA GLU A 426 2.38 24.49 -5.73
C GLU A 426 2.32 23.97 -4.28
N GLU A 427 3.44 23.45 -3.79
CA GLU A 427 3.59 23.08 -2.39
C GLU A 427 3.63 24.38 -1.56
N ASP A 428 2.88 24.47 -0.46
CA ASP A 428 2.61 25.71 0.28
C ASP A 428 3.92 26.44 0.65
N THR A 429 4.33 27.42 -0.16
CA THR A 429 5.53 28.20 0.12
C THR A 429 5.28 29.08 1.34
N PHE A 430 6.06 28.88 2.40
CA PHE A 430 5.93 29.56 3.70
C PHE A 430 6.36 31.03 3.67
N LYS A 431 5.71 31.81 2.80
CA LYS A 431 5.70 33.27 2.86
C LYS A 431 4.61 33.68 3.85
N MET A 432 4.91 34.72 4.61
CA MET A 432 3.88 35.42 5.39
C MET A 432 2.94 36.17 4.44
N ALA A 433 1.72 36.48 4.86
CA ALA A 433 0.73 37.19 4.03
C ALA A 433 1.20 38.60 3.60
N THR A 434 2.20 39.16 4.28
CA THR A 434 2.89 40.41 3.92
C THR A 434 3.92 40.27 2.79
N GLY A 435 4.25 39.04 2.37
CA GLY A 435 5.39 38.75 1.49
C GLY A 435 6.75 38.70 2.21
N SER A 436 6.77 38.88 3.54
CA SER A 436 7.93 38.60 4.38
C SER A 436 8.22 37.09 4.44
N VAL A 437 9.49 36.75 4.64
CA VAL A 437 9.96 35.37 4.83
C VAL A 437 10.71 35.27 6.16
N ALA A 438 10.39 34.21 6.93
CA ALA A 438 11.03 33.87 8.18
C ALA A 438 11.90 32.60 8.02
N VAL A 439 13.10 32.63 8.60
CA VAL A 439 14.10 31.56 8.53
C VAL A 439 14.30 30.98 9.92
N PHE A 440 13.98 29.71 10.12
CA PHE A 440 14.14 29.02 11.41
C PHE A 440 15.34 28.08 11.35
N SER A 441 16.21 28.10 12.38
CA SER A 441 17.46 27.33 12.45
C SER A 441 18.35 27.49 11.19
N PRO A 442 19.01 28.65 10.99
CA PRO A 442 19.79 28.94 9.78
C PRO A 442 20.88 27.89 9.49
N VAL A 443 20.69 27.15 8.40
CA VAL A 443 21.61 26.15 7.83
C VAL A 443 22.74 26.80 7.03
N ASN A 444 23.67 26.03 6.47
CA ASN A 444 24.74 26.59 5.66
C ASN A 444 24.19 27.29 4.40
N LEU A 445 24.53 28.57 4.21
CA LEU A 445 24.06 29.39 3.10
C LEU A 445 24.89 29.10 1.84
N THR A 446 24.62 27.97 1.20
CA THR A 446 25.27 27.57 -0.06
C THR A 446 24.64 28.32 -1.25
N PRO A 447 25.28 28.33 -2.44
CA PRO A 447 24.70 28.94 -3.65
C PRO A 447 23.32 28.41 -3.98
N GLU A 448 23.08 27.10 -3.80
CA GLU A 448 21.79 26.45 -4.05
C GLU A 448 20.72 26.90 -3.04
N VAL A 449 21.09 27.12 -1.77
CA VAL A 449 20.19 27.69 -0.76
C VAL A 449 19.85 29.15 -1.11
N HIS A 450 20.84 29.94 -1.52
CA HIS A 450 20.65 31.33 -1.95
C HIS A 450 19.77 31.43 -3.22
N GLU A 451 19.96 30.56 -4.21
CA GLU A 451 19.13 30.46 -5.41
C GLU A 451 17.71 30.02 -5.05
N THR A 452 17.54 29.05 -4.14
CA THR A 452 16.23 28.63 -3.63
C THR A 452 15.49 29.81 -2.99
N ILE A 453 16.13 30.57 -2.10
CA ILE A 453 15.56 31.76 -1.46
C ILE A 453 15.15 32.81 -2.51
N ALA A 454 16.01 33.09 -3.48
CA ALA A 454 15.72 34.03 -4.56
C ALA A 454 14.53 33.57 -5.42
N SER A 455 14.41 32.26 -5.67
CA SER A 455 13.29 31.66 -6.42
C SER A 455 11.96 31.67 -5.67
N LEU A 456 11.99 31.57 -4.33
CA LEU A 456 10.78 31.71 -3.50
C LEU A 456 10.17 33.10 -3.69
N GLY A 457 11.00 34.15 -3.67
CA GLY A 457 10.59 35.53 -3.94
C GLY A 457 9.80 36.16 -2.78
N GLY A 458 10.47 37.07 -2.07
CA GLY A 458 9.99 37.77 -0.87
C GLY A 458 11.19 38.37 -0.14
N THR A 459 10.95 39.09 0.95
CA THR A 459 12.04 39.69 1.75
C THR A 459 12.33 38.82 2.98
N ILE A 460 13.56 38.33 3.12
CA ILE A 460 14.02 37.71 4.37
C ILE A 460 13.99 38.79 5.46
N LYS A 461 13.06 38.67 6.40
CA LYS A 461 12.81 39.69 7.42
C LYS A 461 13.06 39.18 8.84
N TYR A 462 12.98 37.88 9.05
CA TYR A 462 13.16 37.24 10.36
C TYR A 462 14.13 36.07 10.26
N ILE A 463 15.10 35.99 11.16
CA ILE A 463 16.02 34.85 11.29
C ILE A 463 16.00 34.38 12.74
N ALA A 464 15.33 33.26 13.02
CA ALA A 464 15.20 32.66 14.33
C ALA A 464 16.28 31.60 14.57
N ALA A 465 17.20 31.90 15.49
CA ALA A 465 18.00 30.87 16.14
C ALA A 465 17.15 30.25 17.26
N LEU A 466 16.66 29.03 17.03
CA LEU A 466 15.63 28.41 17.88
C LEU A 466 16.12 28.15 19.31
N ASP A 467 17.39 27.82 19.49
CA ASP A 467 17.95 27.51 20.80
C ASP A 467 19.44 27.90 20.88
N MET A 468 20.10 27.49 21.97
CA MET A 468 21.50 27.76 22.24
C MET A 468 22.48 26.99 21.33
N GLU A 469 22.07 26.05 20.47
CA GLU A 469 22.96 25.29 19.57
C GLU A 469 22.61 25.48 18.08
N HIS A 470 21.33 25.68 17.74
CA HIS A 470 20.77 25.86 16.39
C HIS A 470 21.02 27.26 15.80
N HIS A 471 22.25 27.74 15.94
CA HIS A 471 22.70 29.09 15.56
C HIS A 471 23.92 29.11 14.63
N LEU A 472 24.44 27.94 14.23
CA LEU A 472 25.79 27.81 13.65
C LEU A 472 26.06 28.77 12.49
N HIS A 473 25.15 28.89 11.52
CA HIS A 473 25.34 29.73 10.34
C HIS A 473 24.67 31.12 10.44
N LEU A 474 24.05 31.48 11.57
CA LEU A 474 23.33 32.75 11.78
C LEU A 474 24.10 33.99 11.31
N LYS A 475 25.43 33.98 11.47
CA LYS A 475 26.33 35.05 11.02
C LYS A 475 26.29 35.25 9.50
N ALA A 476 26.46 34.17 8.72
CA ALA A 476 26.44 34.24 7.26
C ALA A 476 25.08 34.71 6.72
N TRP A 477 23.98 34.35 7.40
CA TRP A 477 22.65 34.86 7.06
C TRP A 477 22.47 36.34 7.39
N LYS A 478 22.93 36.83 8.55
CA LYS A 478 22.87 38.27 8.89
C LYS A 478 23.84 39.11 8.05
N GLU A 479 24.95 38.53 7.58
CA GLU A 479 25.87 39.18 6.62
C GLU A 479 25.27 39.26 5.21
N ALA A 480 24.45 38.28 4.78
CA ALA A 480 23.74 38.31 3.51
C ALA A 480 22.43 39.14 3.55
N PHE A 481 21.74 39.14 4.69
CA PHE A 481 20.45 39.80 4.92
C PHE A 481 20.56 40.75 6.13
N PRO A 482 21.27 41.89 6.01
CA PRO A 482 21.57 42.77 7.15
C PRO A 482 20.32 43.35 7.83
N ASP A 483 19.27 43.63 7.06
CA ASP A 483 18.01 44.19 7.54
C ASP A 483 17.09 43.16 8.22
N ALA A 484 17.42 41.87 8.18
CA ALA A 484 16.60 40.81 8.78
C ALA A 484 16.79 40.74 10.30
N ALA A 485 15.70 40.85 11.06
CA ALA A 485 15.72 40.83 12.51
C ALA A 485 16.04 39.43 13.06
N ILE A 486 16.97 39.35 14.02
CA ILE A 486 17.34 38.12 14.69
C ILE A 486 16.41 37.87 15.88
N ILE A 487 15.83 36.67 15.92
CA ILE A 487 15.06 36.15 17.05
C ILE A 487 15.91 35.08 17.75
N ALA A 488 16.06 35.17 19.07
CA ALA A 488 16.98 34.34 19.84
C ALA A 488 16.56 34.18 21.31
N PRO A 489 16.98 33.10 22.01
CA PRO A 489 16.87 32.99 23.47
C PRO A 489 17.96 33.82 24.18
N GLU A 490 17.72 34.15 25.46
CA GLU A 490 18.71 34.81 26.32
C GLU A 490 20.00 33.99 26.49
N GLY A 491 21.14 34.67 26.57
CA GLY A 491 22.45 34.03 26.66
C GLY A 491 23.09 33.66 25.31
N LEU A 492 22.32 33.59 24.22
CA LEU A 492 22.86 33.23 22.91
C LEU A 492 23.82 34.32 22.37
N TRP A 493 23.46 35.59 22.56
CA TRP A 493 24.31 36.73 22.26
C TRP A 493 25.65 36.60 22.99
N GLU A 494 25.62 36.38 24.30
CA GLU A 494 26.81 36.24 25.14
C GLU A 494 27.67 35.03 24.73
N LYS A 495 27.05 33.87 24.43
CA LYS A 495 27.75 32.68 23.90
C LYS A 495 28.48 33.03 22.60
N ARG A 496 27.81 33.70 21.66
CA ARG A 496 28.36 34.01 20.34
C ARG A 496 29.43 35.10 20.37
N GLN A 497 29.27 36.14 21.18
CA GLN A 497 30.29 37.19 21.35
C GLN A 497 31.55 36.70 22.07
N SER A 498 31.49 35.57 22.80
CA SER A 498 32.66 34.93 23.41
C SER A 498 33.56 34.18 22.41
N ASN A 499 33.03 33.79 21.24
CA ASN A 499 33.76 33.02 20.22
C ASN A 499 34.00 33.88 18.95
N PRO A 500 35.27 34.20 18.60
CA PRO A 500 35.61 35.01 17.43
C PRO A 500 35.03 34.53 16.08
N GLN A 501 34.76 33.23 15.93
CA GLN A 501 34.19 32.67 14.69
C GLN A 501 32.71 33.02 14.54
N THR A 502 31.92 32.90 15.62
CA THR A 502 30.48 33.17 15.65
C THR A 502 30.14 34.62 16.01
N LYS A 503 31.13 35.44 16.38
CA LYS A 503 30.94 36.82 16.81
C LYS A 503 30.21 37.66 15.75
N ASP A 504 29.12 38.28 16.18
CA ASP A 504 28.20 39.11 15.40
C ASP A 504 28.52 40.61 15.56
N ALA A 505 28.10 41.42 14.57
CA ALA A 505 28.37 42.85 14.52
C ALA A 505 27.35 43.72 15.30
N SER A 506 26.08 43.31 15.34
CA SER A 506 24.97 44.04 15.95
C SER A 506 24.20 43.17 16.96
N PRO A 507 23.73 43.73 18.10
CA PRO A 507 22.85 43.01 19.03
C PRO A 507 21.60 42.46 18.35
N PHE A 508 21.07 41.35 18.86
CA PHE A 508 19.85 40.74 18.35
C PHE A 508 18.62 41.55 18.72
N GLU A 509 17.71 41.67 17.76
CA GLU A 509 16.53 42.53 17.83
C GLU A 509 15.45 41.96 18.76
N HIS A 510 15.23 40.63 18.77
CA HIS A 510 14.23 39.96 19.61
C HIS A 510 14.88 38.90 20.49
N VAL A 511 15.16 39.22 21.76
CA VAL A 511 15.78 38.30 22.73
C VAL A 511 14.78 37.87 23.79
N PHE A 512 14.36 36.61 23.72
CA PHE A 512 13.39 36.01 24.62
C PHE A 512 13.99 35.71 26.01
N ARG A 513 13.28 36.04 27.08
CA ARG A 513 13.78 36.05 28.47
C ARG A 513 12.74 35.49 29.45
N LYS A 514 13.20 34.75 30.47
CA LYS A 514 12.31 34.12 31.46
C LYS A 514 11.49 35.13 32.26
N ASP A 515 12.13 36.20 32.73
CA ASP A 515 11.58 37.12 33.74
C ASP A 515 11.12 38.46 33.13
N ASP A 516 10.62 38.46 31.89
CA ASP A 516 10.21 39.71 31.23
C ASP A 516 8.97 40.33 31.91
N LYS A 517 9.06 41.63 32.22
CA LYS A 517 8.17 42.32 33.16
C LYS A 517 7.03 43.05 32.49
N ASP A 518 7.12 43.29 31.18
CA ASP A 518 6.09 43.99 30.41
C ASP A 518 4.89 43.08 30.06
N ALA A 519 4.96 41.79 30.41
CA ALA A 519 3.86 40.81 30.34
C ALA A 519 2.74 41.07 31.37
N THR A 520 2.21 42.30 31.38
CA THR A 520 1.09 42.73 32.20
C THR A 520 -0.24 42.58 31.45
N THR A 521 -1.27 42.17 32.18
CA THR A 521 -2.69 42.31 31.79
C THR A 521 -3.32 41.30 30.80
N THR A 522 -2.80 40.08 30.63
CA THR A 522 -3.67 38.87 30.43
C THR A 522 -2.88 37.55 30.51
N PRO A 523 -3.50 36.42 30.94
CA PRO A 523 -2.85 35.10 30.94
C PRO A 523 -2.46 34.55 29.56
N ALA A 524 -3.07 35.06 28.49
CA ALA A 524 -2.73 34.70 27.10
C ALA A 524 -1.57 35.54 26.52
N SER A 525 -1.26 36.70 27.11
CA SER A 525 -0.23 37.62 26.63
C SER A 525 1.06 37.48 27.45
N ARG A 526 1.73 36.33 27.26
CA ARG A 526 3.07 36.04 27.83
C ARG A 526 4.11 35.60 26.81
N SER A 527 3.75 35.47 25.53
CA SER A 527 4.74 35.55 24.46
C SER A 527 5.27 36.97 24.41
N GLN A 528 6.59 37.13 24.34
CA GLN A 528 7.17 38.40 23.95
C GLN A 528 6.83 38.63 22.47
N SER A 529 6.42 39.85 22.13
CA SER A 529 5.98 40.21 20.77
C SER A 529 7.18 40.41 19.85
N ILE A 530 7.07 39.91 18.62
CA ILE A 530 8.10 40.08 17.58
C ILE A 530 7.69 41.23 16.65
N SER A 531 6.50 41.14 16.06
CA SER A 531 5.90 42.20 15.26
C SER A 531 4.42 41.91 15.02
N GLU A 532 3.64 42.92 14.64
CA GLU A 532 2.22 42.73 14.30
C GLU A 532 2.04 41.72 13.15
N GLU A 533 2.91 41.70 12.13
CA GLU A 533 2.82 40.73 11.03
C GLU A 533 3.26 39.31 11.43
N PHE A 534 4.25 39.17 12.32
CA PHE A 534 4.73 37.86 12.75
C PHE A 534 3.76 37.24 13.76
N ASP A 535 3.34 38.02 14.75
CA ASP A 535 2.42 37.58 15.80
C ASP A 535 0.98 37.40 15.26
N ALA A 536 0.66 37.94 14.08
CA ALA A 536 -0.59 37.67 13.34
C ALA A 536 -0.66 36.26 12.71
N GLU A 537 0.48 35.58 12.52
CA GLU A 537 0.54 34.24 11.91
C GLU A 537 1.15 33.18 12.83
N PHE A 538 2.06 33.57 13.72
CA PHE A 538 2.76 32.67 14.64
C PHE A 538 2.29 32.85 16.09
N GLU A 539 2.18 31.75 16.83
CA GLU A 539 2.29 31.75 18.30
C GLU A 539 3.71 31.29 18.68
N THR A 540 4.28 31.85 19.75
CA THR A 540 5.63 31.50 20.22
C THR A 540 5.59 31.07 21.68
N GLU A 541 6.28 29.98 22.01
CA GLU A 541 6.53 29.52 23.38
C GLU A 541 8.03 29.48 23.64
N TYR A 542 8.48 30.21 24.66
CA TYR A 542 9.86 30.14 25.13
C TYR A 542 9.99 29.13 26.26
N VAL A 543 10.50 27.94 25.91
CA VAL A 543 10.81 26.84 26.82
C VAL A 543 12.12 27.15 27.57
N HIS A 544 12.10 28.20 28.40
CA HIS A 544 13.23 28.70 29.19
C HIS A 544 13.85 27.65 30.16
N SER A 545 13.17 26.51 30.31
CA SER A 545 13.53 25.38 31.18
C SER A 545 14.14 24.20 30.42
N HIS A 546 14.13 24.24 29.08
CA HIS A 546 14.92 23.36 28.23
C HIS A 546 16.43 23.65 28.44
N PRO A 547 17.34 22.66 28.43
CA PRO A 547 18.76 22.90 28.69
C PRO A 547 19.38 23.86 27.65
N SER A 548 18.93 23.75 26.41
CA SER A 548 19.34 24.63 25.31
C SER A 548 18.52 25.93 25.21
N ARG A 549 17.60 26.23 26.13
CA ARG A 549 16.71 27.43 26.12
C ARG A 549 15.99 27.65 24.78
N GLU A 550 14.91 26.91 24.57
CA GLU A 550 14.35 26.72 23.23
C GLU A 550 13.11 27.59 22.94
N LEU A 551 13.01 28.04 21.70
CA LEU A 551 11.88 28.75 21.11
C LEU A 551 11.12 27.81 20.18
N VAL A 552 9.85 27.60 20.49
CA VAL A 552 8.94 26.80 19.67
C VAL A 552 7.93 27.74 19.02
N PHE A 553 7.77 27.62 17.71
CA PHE A 553 6.87 28.44 16.91
C PHE A 553 5.71 27.60 16.37
N TYR A 554 4.50 28.14 16.39
CA TYR A 554 3.32 27.53 15.79
C TYR A 554 2.74 28.45 14.72
N HIS A 555 2.98 28.10 13.45
CA HIS A 555 2.40 28.79 12.30
C HIS A 555 0.94 28.38 12.16
N ARG A 556 0.02 29.30 12.51
CA ARG A 556 -1.42 29.06 12.55
C ARG A 556 -2.02 28.75 11.17
N PRO A 557 -1.70 29.46 10.07
CA PRO A 557 -2.29 29.20 8.75
C PRO A 557 -2.05 27.77 8.24
N SER A 558 -0.81 27.28 8.30
CA SER A 558 -0.46 25.91 7.85
C SER A 558 -0.51 24.86 8.96
N ARG A 559 -1.05 25.21 10.14
CA ARG A 559 -1.14 24.35 11.34
C ARG A 559 0.16 23.60 11.64
N THR A 560 1.30 24.29 11.56
CA THR A 560 2.64 23.70 11.60
C THR A 560 3.40 24.13 12.85
N LEU A 561 3.88 23.16 13.64
CA LEU A 561 4.85 23.38 14.71
C LEU A 561 6.27 23.40 14.15
N ILE A 562 7.12 24.29 14.65
CA ILE A 562 8.54 24.39 14.31
C ILE A 562 9.33 24.42 15.63
N GLU A 563 10.26 23.49 15.80
CA GLU A 563 11.01 23.25 17.03
C GLU A 563 12.42 22.68 16.74
N ALA A 564 13.27 22.62 17.76
CA ALA A 564 14.68 22.29 17.60
C ALA A 564 15.02 20.90 18.17
N ASP A 565 14.97 20.80 19.50
CA ASP A 565 15.42 19.67 20.33
C ASP A 565 14.32 19.23 21.34
N LEU A 566 13.17 19.92 21.41
CA LEU A 566 12.06 19.56 22.28
C LEU A 566 11.52 18.17 21.92
N LEU A 567 11.50 17.85 20.63
CA LEU A 567 11.17 16.56 20.06
C LEU A 567 12.14 16.22 18.91
N PHE A 568 12.31 14.93 18.67
CA PHE A 568 13.18 14.38 17.63
C PHE A 568 12.39 13.39 16.79
N ASN A 569 12.70 13.30 15.50
CA ASN A 569 12.08 12.29 14.63
C ASN A 569 13.14 11.48 13.86
N LEU A 570 14.06 10.85 14.59
CA LEU A 570 15.14 10.09 13.99
C LEU A 570 14.66 8.73 13.41
N PRO A 571 15.37 8.19 12.40
CA PRO A 571 16.52 8.76 11.70
C PRO A 571 16.11 9.76 10.61
N ALA A 572 16.87 10.85 10.47
CA ALA A 572 16.60 11.95 9.55
C ALA A 572 16.98 11.66 8.08
N ARG A 573 16.25 10.76 7.42
CA ARG A 573 16.42 10.39 6.00
C ARG A 573 16.26 11.58 5.07
N GLU A 574 15.29 12.45 5.35
CA GLU A 574 14.97 13.63 4.52
C GLU A 574 16.11 14.64 4.56
N GLN A 575 16.61 14.97 5.75
CA GLN A 575 17.75 15.88 5.95
C GLN A 575 19.03 15.34 5.28
N TYR A 576 19.24 14.02 5.31
CA TYR A 576 20.40 13.37 4.68
C TYR A 576 20.20 13.04 3.19
N SER A 577 19.00 13.24 2.61
CA SER A 577 18.62 12.75 1.28
C SER A 577 19.51 13.24 0.12
N LYS A 578 20.06 14.44 0.25
CA LYS A 578 20.99 15.07 -0.73
C LYS A 578 22.47 14.79 -0.42
N THR A 579 22.78 14.03 0.63
CA THR A 579 24.15 13.69 1.03
C THR A 579 24.60 12.34 0.46
N LYS A 580 25.89 12.00 0.62
CA LYS A 580 26.42 10.67 0.31
C LYS A 580 26.42 9.72 1.53
N GLU A 581 25.86 10.17 2.65
CA GLU A 581 25.85 9.45 3.93
C GLU A 581 24.44 8.97 4.26
N SER A 582 24.33 7.86 4.99
CA SER A 582 23.01 7.40 5.44
C SER A 582 22.68 8.01 6.80
N ALA A 583 21.44 8.47 6.96
CA ALA A 583 20.84 8.80 8.26
C ALA A 583 20.85 7.64 9.30
N THR A 584 21.27 6.44 8.89
CA THR A 584 21.46 5.26 9.76
C THR A 584 22.91 4.75 9.79
N SER A 585 23.85 5.47 9.19
CA SER A 585 25.29 5.16 9.25
C SER A 585 25.94 5.76 10.50
N GLY A 586 27.04 5.16 10.96
CA GLY A 586 27.66 5.46 12.26
C GLY A 586 27.17 4.53 13.39
N ILE A 587 28.09 4.13 14.27
CA ILE A 587 27.78 3.25 15.41
C ILE A 587 26.92 3.97 16.46
N LEU A 588 27.25 5.24 16.73
CA LEU A 588 26.48 6.09 17.65
C LEU A 588 25.04 6.31 17.15
N THR A 589 24.87 6.66 15.87
CA THR A 589 23.58 6.85 15.20
C THR A 589 22.68 5.62 15.37
N LYS A 590 23.22 4.41 15.16
CA LYS A 590 22.48 3.15 15.33
C LYS A 590 22.05 2.86 16.77
N MET A 591 22.73 3.43 17.78
CA MET A 591 22.29 3.37 19.18
C MET A 591 21.30 4.47 19.55
N VAL A 592 21.47 5.68 18.99
CA VAL A 592 20.69 6.88 19.38
C VAL A 592 19.38 7.00 18.61
N SER A 593 19.34 6.74 17.29
CA SER A 593 18.10 6.89 16.50
C SER A 593 16.92 6.06 17.02
N PRO A 594 17.07 4.82 17.50
CA PRO A 594 15.97 4.07 18.11
C PRO A 594 15.46 4.63 19.46
N LEU A 595 16.24 5.51 20.11
CA LEU A 595 15.87 6.13 21.39
C LEU A 595 15.13 7.46 21.19
N LEU A 596 15.40 8.15 20.07
CA LEU A 596 14.87 9.47 19.70
C LEU A 596 14.01 9.41 18.42
N SER A 597 13.23 8.34 18.28
CA SER A 597 12.30 8.13 17.15
C SER A 597 10.85 8.19 17.62
N THR A 598 9.98 8.81 16.81
CA THR A 598 8.54 8.90 17.06
C THR A 598 7.77 7.61 16.78
N GLY A 599 8.46 6.56 16.31
CA GLY A 599 7.89 5.30 15.86
C GLY A 599 7.23 4.43 16.93
N SER A 600 7.14 3.13 16.68
CA SER A 600 6.26 2.18 17.40
C SER A 600 6.48 2.05 18.92
N SER A 601 7.55 2.64 19.49
CA SER A 601 7.69 2.83 20.93
C SER A 601 8.44 4.13 21.27
N THR A 602 7.69 5.18 21.56
CA THR A 602 8.22 6.48 22.06
C THR A 602 8.75 6.41 23.50
N THR A 603 8.74 5.24 24.16
CA THR A 603 9.09 5.08 25.59
C THR A 603 10.50 5.57 25.95
N TRP A 604 11.47 5.44 25.04
CA TRP A 604 12.82 5.97 25.27
C TRP A 604 12.89 7.49 25.13
N GLN A 605 12.13 8.06 24.21
CA GLN A 605 12.04 9.51 24.05
C GLN A 605 11.32 10.17 25.24
N LYS A 606 10.23 9.57 25.73
CA LYS A 606 9.58 9.96 27.01
C LYS A 606 10.59 10.00 28.16
N ARG A 607 11.47 8.99 28.25
CA ARG A 607 12.54 8.93 29.26
C ARG A 607 13.59 10.04 29.06
N PHE A 608 14.01 10.31 27.82
CA PHE A 608 14.96 11.37 27.53
C PHE A 608 14.40 12.75 27.91
N VAL A 609 13.18 13.07 27.47
CA VAL A 609 12.46 14.30 27.84
C VAL A 609 12.30 14.40 29.37
N TRP A 610 11.93 13.31 30.05
CA TRP A 610 11.69 13.32 31.49
C TRP A 610 12.95 13.41 32.36
N TYR A 611 14.00 12.65 32.02
CA TYR A 611 15.22 12.53 32.85
C TYR A 611 16.36 13.45 32.41
N VAL A 612 16.35 13.98 31.18
CA VAL A 612 17.37 14.90 30.66
C VAL A 612 16.76 16.29 30.46
N LEU A 613 15.90 16.48 29.46
CA LEU A 613 15.47 17.82 29.03
C LEU A 613 14.72 18.58 30.14
N SER A 614 13.72 17.95 30.76
CA SER A 614 12.95 18.53 31.86
C SER A 614 13.59 18.35 33.24
N SER A 615 14.87 17.98 33.33
CA SER A 615 15.51 17.66 34.62
C SER A 615 15.75 18.87 35.53
N GLY A 616 16.06 20.04 34.95
CA GLY A 616 16.37 21.27 35.69
C GLY A 616 15.15 21.92 36.34
N ASP A 617 14.10 22.19 35.56
CA ASP A 617 12.82 22.74 36.05
C ASP A 617 11.64 22.03 35.38
N ARG A 618 11.34 20.82 35.87
CA ARG A 618 10.23 19.99 35.34
C ARG A 618 8.85 20.66 35.51
N ALA A 619 8.71 21.61 36.43
CA ALA A 619 7.44 22.30 36.64
C ALA A 619 7.18 23.26 35.48
N ALA A 620 8.10 24.20 35.24
CA ALA A 620 8.00 25.13 34.13
C ALA A 620 7.98 24.42 32.77
N PHE A 621 8.82 23.38 32.58
CA PHE A 621 8.87 22.59 31.35
C PHE A 621 7.52 21.96 31.03
N ALA A 622 6.86 21.38 32.05
CA ALA A 622 5.53 20.79 31.87
C ALA A 622 4.43 21.83 31.64
N GLU A 623 4.62 23.10 32.04
CA GLU A 623 3.71 24.18 31.66
C GLU A 623 3.88 24.60 30.20
N SER A 624 5.12 24.81 29.72
CA SER A 624 5.40 25.07 28.31
C SER A 624 4.83 23.96 27.41
N VAL A 625 5.04 22.70 27.80
CA VAL A 625 4.50 21.54 27.09
C VAL A 625 2.97 21.50 27.08
N ARG A 626 2.29 22.01 28.12
CA ARG A 626 0.81 22.15 28.12
C ARG A 626 0.32 23.33 27.28
N ARG A 627 1.08 24.43 27.19
CA ARG A 627 0.76 25.56 26.30
C ARG A 627 0.86 25.14 24.83
N ILE A 628 1.96 24.47 24.46
CA ILE A 628 2.13 23.84 23.13
C ILE A 628 1.04 22.79 22.89
N ASP A 629 0.63 22.00 23.89
CA ASP A 629 -0.49 21.06 23.71
C ASP A 629 -1.86 21.74 23.49
N GLY A 630 -2.01 23.04 23.78
CA GLY A 630 -3.19 23.85 23.45
C GLY A 630 -3.36 24.19 21.96
N TRP A 631 -2.26 24.30 21.20
CA TRP A 631 -2.26 24.75 19.79
C TRP A 631 -2.79 23.71 18.79
N ASP A 632 -3.47 24.11 17.72
CA ASP A 632 -4.12 23.19 16.76
C ASP A 632 -3.20 22.72 15.60
N PHE A 633 -1.96 22.32 15.92
CA PHE A 633 -1.01 21.84 14.92
C PHE A 633 -1.28 20.40 14.44
N ASN A 634 -1.16 20.18 13.14
CA ASN A 634 -1.22 18.86 12.49
C ASN A 634 0.14 18.42 11.93
N ARG A 635 1.01 19.38 11.58
CA ARG A 635 2.36 19.17 11.04
C ARG A 635 3.42 19.60 12.07
N LEU A 636 4.60 18.98 12.06
CA LEU A 636 5.73 19.34 12.93
C LEU A 636 7.06 19.20 12.19
N ILE A 637 7.86 20.27 12.20
CA ILE A 637 9.23 20.33 11.66
C ILE A 637 10.21 20.34 12.87
N PRO A 638 10.96 19.25 13.10
CA PRO A 638 12.06 19.24 14.06
C PRO A 638 13.35 19.72 13.38
N CYS A 639 14.33 20.23 14.13
CA CYS A 639 15.67 20.43 13.58
C CYS A 639 16.46 19.12 13.46
N HIS A 640 16.06 18.08 14.20
CA HIS A 640 16.66 16.74 14.14
C HIS A 640 15.63 15.62 13.87
N GLY A 641 15.35 15.36 12.59
CA GLY A 641 14.46 14.27 12.18
C GLY A 641 13.95 14.35 10.74
N ASP A 642 13.14 13.36 10.36
CA ASP A 642 12.20 13.48 9.23
C ASP A 642 11.02 14.40 9.66
N VAL A 643 10.37 15.10 8.73
CA VAL A 643 9.22 15.95 9.04
C VAL A 643 7.99 15.10 9.37
N VAL A 644 7.20 15.51 10.38
CA VAL A 644 5.92 14.86 10.69
C VAL A 644 4.82 15.59 9.94
N GLU A 645 4.61 15.20 8.67
CA GLU A 645 3.67 15.86 7.74
C GLU A 645 2.21 15.87 8.21
N SER A 646 1.74 14.83 8.91
CA SER A 646 0.38 14.78 9.44
C SER A 646 0.28 14.00 10.76
N GLY A 647 -0.74 14.32 11.57
CA GLY A 647 -0.97 13.67 12.87
C GLY A 647 0.03 14.05 13.97
N ALA A 648 0.82 15.11 13.79
CA ALA A 648 1.88 15.52 14.72
C ALA A 648 1.39 15.72 16.16
N LYS A 649 0.14 16.15 16.37
CA LYS A 649 -0.46 16.25 17.71
C LYS A 649 -0.47 14.92 18.48
N GLY A 650 -0.71 13.80 17.77
CA GLY A 650 -0.68 12.46 18.35
C GLY A 650 0.74 12.00 18.70
N VAL A 651 1.73 12.38 17.87
CA VAL A 651 3.16 12.15 18.13
C VAL A 651 3.62 12.95 19.34
N TYR A 652 3.34 14.25 19.36
CA TYR A 652 3.67 15.16 20.47
C TYR A 652 3.11 14.66 21.80
N ARG A 653 1.79 14.39 21.87
CA ARG A 653 1.13 13.83 23.06
C ARG A 653 1.70 12.48 23.48
N SER A 654 2.20 11.67 22.54
CA SER A 654 2.85 10.41 22.85
C SER A 654 4.23 10.62 23.49
N VAL A 655 5.06 11.52 22.96
CA VAL A 655 6.39 11.82 23.51
C VAL A 655 6.29 12.56 24.85
N MET A 656 5.31 13.47 24.99
CA MET A 656 5.12 14.34 26.15
C MET A 656 4.20 13.76 27.24
N GLU A 657 3.70 12.52 27.08
CA GLU A 657 2.68 11.88 27.94
C GLU A 657 2.93 12.08 29.45
N TRP A 658 4.17 11.88 29.91
CA TRP A 658 4.49 11.94 31.35
C TRP A 658 4.43 13.36 31.93
N LEU A 659 4.61 14.40 31.11
CA LEU A 659 4.50 15.81 31.50
C LEU A 659 3.05 16.31 31.41
N LEU A 660 2.29 15.79 30.43
CA LEU A 660 0.87 16.06 30.23
C LEU A 660 -0.03 15.33 31.25
N ALA A 661 0.43 14.21 31.82
CA ALA A 661 -0.29 13.45 32.83
C ALA A 661 -0.53 14.28 34.12
N ASP A 662 -1.81 14.44 34.45
CA ASP A 662 -2.27 15.29 35.54
C ASP A 662 -1.85 14.74 36.93
N ARG A 663 -1.20 15.56 37.78
CA ARG A 663 -0.75 15.16 39.13
C ARG A 663 -1.92 15.05 40.14
N LYS A 664 -2.85 14.13 39.89
CA LYS A 664 -3.91 13.76 40.85
C LYS A 664 -3.81 12.32 41.37
N HIS A 665 -3.00 11.47 40.76
CA HIS A 665 -2.73 10.10 41.22
C HIS A 665 -1.24 9.75 41.11
N VAL A 666 -0.46 10.23 42.08
CA VAL A 666 0.84 9.69 42.52
C VAL A 666 0.76 9.54 44.03
#